data_AF-A0A319CBM3-F1
#
_entry.id   AF-A0A319CBM3-F1
#
_cell.length_a   1.000
_cell.length_b   1.000
_cell.length_c   1.000
_cell.angle_alpha   90.00
_cell.angle_beta   90.00
_cell.angle_gamma   90.00
#
_symmetry.space_group_name_H-M   'P 1'
#
loop_
_entity.id
_entity.type
_entity.pdbx_description
1 polymer ?
#
loop_
_entity_poly.entity_id
_entity_poly.type
_entity_poly.pdbx_seq_one_letter_code
_entity_poly.pdbx_strand_id
1 'polypeptide(L)'
;MQGQRAQRGPRGKYARLICRGCRARKIKCVLACPVASLGPLGTPQPLATCCERCRNLDLECIVESTPLGRPPAKRANRGNLASKSPQADASNPPRPSPQHDEKAAKLSDSIQQYLFSGAILDDHSMPQESLDATESTPDADRLYHAMANTSTFIAGVLAKDASFGSTIQLVSTWSTSLTDTVSHDLAAALDNLLGWQRLFVIGTPSLLHLRERLFSTDPNTNNVATKLLFAVLCLASCESSESVLRQNGSLRDTLLQAVSSYGQDFIFSPPTHIDSVAVCRFLSAFKPTALATSKRVASQSIKAELYLTIASRIAERLKLLPEPATMPFLDTTAINSVVMERELVLSIQGLEIMAEEFLMGDFLTMTLQDFRQVLQRMQPHVDSYQMLLETHSCSPVIIFHIKWIAATYMQIEAMANSKQSWMTPSRLFIVVEEGEKKCLAEVNSAYQLLSEAAKDARQNEIIIMSSLLELRFNAVIAKVYGLGLFYISVWKARMEKDRPRKSTEIHPDEASQMGNTVINSMMTIPDSESESHFLKFLRHFGGRYPDKLLGILAKFVECASMKLGGNGYIAPVRSIVIEVLNLCKNIVENNLIRFKASGKLHPNVDKQLDLFKQCADALVAMVSQSRNSPEAAYQSGCMYIASSKMLNGLLDLLHRLKLQASIVREWDETMRVVNFRAYTTEPSTMPDVHFSSFESWNMWPYPDTMGRAPQSSDILDWSQLSTTIWQPDPLTDLPSTAMSLPGTTAEF
;
A
#
# COMPACT_ATOMS: atom_id res chain seq x y z
N MET A 1 -16.59 1.55 43.75
CA MET A 1 -15.79 2.27 44.77
C MET A 1 -15.08 3.45 44.10
N GLN A 2 -14.83 4.55 44.81
CA GLN A 2 -14.14 5.72 44.26
C GLN A 2 -12.63 5.44 44.16
N GLY A 3 -12.10 5.35 42.93
CA GLY A 3 -10.67 5.17 42.70
C GLY A 3 -9.88 6.44 43.03
N GLN A 4 -9.02 6.39 44.04
CA GLN A 4 -8.10 7.48 44.35
C GLN A 4 -7.16 7.73 43.16
N ARG A 5 -7.37 8.83 42.44
CA ARG A 5 -6.38 9.33 41.47
C ARG A 5 -5.14 9.77 42.23
N ALA A 6 -4.07 8.97 42.16
CA ALA A 6 -2.78 9.31 42.76
C ALA A 6 -2.36 10.73 42.37
N GLN A 7 -2.01 11.56 43.37
CA GLN A 7 -1.75 12.98 43.17
C GLN A 7 -0.57 13.17 42.20
N ARG A 8 -0.81 13.93 41.11
CA ARG A 8 0.16 14.13 40.03
C ARG A 8 1.21 15.18 40.42
N GLY A 9 2.17 14.77 41.24
CA GLY A 9 3.34 15.58 41.58
C GLY A 9 4.18 15.98 40.35
N PRO A 10 5.03 17.02 40.45
CA PRO A 10 5.91 17.42 39.37
C PRO A 10 6.89 16.29 39.00
N ARG A 11 7.27 16.20 37.71
CA ARG A 11 8.25 15.20 37.27
C ARG A 11 9.60 15.46 37.94
N GLY A 12 9.94 14.64 38.93
CA GLY A 12 11.24 14.67 39.62
C GLY A 12 12.39 14.14 38.75
N LYS A 13 13.36 13.45 39.38
CA LYS A 13 14.65 13.05 38.77
C LYS A 13 14.54 12.27 37.43
N TYR A 14 13.39 11.67 37.14
CA TYR A 14 13.02 11.00 35.87
C TYR A 14 12.90 11.93 34.65
N ALA A 15 12.86 13.26 34.83
CA ALA A 15 12.69 14.21 33.73
C ALA A 15 13.81 14.19 32.67
N ARG A 16 14.92 13.47 32.94
CA ARG A 16 16.05 13.24 32.03
C ARG A 16 16.13 11.81 31.48
N LEU A 17 15.09 10.97 31.66
CA LEU A 17 15.09 9.56 31.26
C LEU A 17 13.95 9.26 30.29
N ILE A 18 14.24 8.56 29.20
CA ILE A 18 13.23 8.17 28.20
C ILE A 18 13.62 6.85 27.51
N CYS A 19 12.62 6.01 27.20
CA CYS A 19 12.83 4.84 26.35
C CYS A 19 13.04 5.25 24.88
N ARG A 20 13.99 4.63 24.16
CA ARG A 20 14.23 4.80 22.71
C ARG A 20 12.95 4.71 21.89
N GLY A 21 12.17 3.64 22.07
CA GLY A 21 10.92 3.42 21.34
C GLY A 21 9.86 4.51 21.59
N CYS A 22 9.83 5.10 22.79
CA CYS A 22 8.96 6.24 23.09
C CYS A 22 9.52 7.56 22.53
N ARG A 23 10.84 7.76 22.58
CA ARG A 23 11.56 8.92 22.04
C ARG A 23 11.38 9.04 20.53
N ALA A 24 11.62 7.96 19.79
CA ALA A 24 11.50 7.91 18.34
C ALA A 24 10.08 8.20 17.86
N ARG A 25 9.07 7.63 18.55
CA ARG A 25 7.64 7.84 18.26
C ARG A 25 7.08 9.16 18.83
N LYS A 26 7.91 9.99 19.50
CA LYS A 26 7.56 11.26 20.18
C LYS A 26 6.42 11.15 21.22
N ILE A 27 6.25 9.98 21.83
CA ILE A 27 5.18 9.69 22.77
C ILE A 27 5.64 9.79 24.23
N LYS A 28 4.69 10.01 25.15
CA LYS A 28 4.94 10.13 26.59
C LYS A 28 5.40 8.80 27.18
N CYS A 29 6.70 8.68 27.47
CA CYS A 29 7.24 7.59 28.27
C CYS A 29 6.76 7.69 29.74
N VAL A 30 6.37 6.56 30.32
CA VAL A 30 6.04 6.40 31.75
C VAL A 30 6.91 5.28 32.30
N LEU A 31 7.91 5.62 33.13
CA LEU A 31 8.81 4.66 33.76
C LEU A 31 8.26 4.26 35.14
N ALA A 32 8.53 3.03 35.57
CA ALA A 32 8.27 2.60 36.93
C ALA A 32 9.17 3.34 37.95
N CYS A 33 8.75 3.35 39.21
CA CYS A 33 9.50 3.95 40.31
C CYS A 33 10.65 3.03 40.80
N PRO A 34 11.68 3.57 41.47
CA PRO A 34 12.36 4.86 41.30
C PRO A 34 13.70 4.69 40.55
N VAL A 35 14.51 5.76 40.34
CA VAL A 35 15.72 5.68 39.47
C VAL A 35 16.69 4.56 39.89
N ALA A 36 16.76 4.26 41.20
CA ALA A 36 17.62 3.22 41.76
C ALA A 36 17.20 1.77 41.42
N SER A 37 16.04 1.54 40.78
CA SER A 37 15.64 0.20 40.30
C SER A 37 15.92 -0.04 38.81
N LEU A 38 16.29 0.99 38.04
CA LEU A 38 16.62 0.80 36.62
C LEU A 38 17.95 0.04 36.47
N GLY A 39 17.97 -0.93 35.55
CA GLY A 39 19.21 -1.55 35.08
C GLY A 39 20.06 -0.57 34.25
N PRO A 40 21.19 -1.00 33.68
CA PRO A 40 22.10 -0.12 32.96
C PRO A 40 21.40 0.72 31.88
N LEU A 41 21.73 2.01 31.82
CA LEU A 41 21.20 2.89 30.77
C LEU A 41 21.87 2.57 29.44
N GLY A 42 21.09 2.60 28.36
CA GLY A 42 21.54 2.21 27.03
C GLY A 42 21.42 0.70 26.72
N THR A 43 21.16 -0.15 27.71
CA THR A 43 20.81 -1.58 27.50
C THR A 43 19.30 -1.81 27.67
N PRO A 44 18.77 -2.96 27.21
CA PRO A 44 17.39 -3.37 27.50
C PRO A 44 17.13 -3.44 28.99
N GLN A 45 15.98 -2.93 29.43
CA GLN A 45 15.53 -3.00 30.81
C GLN A 45 14.74 -4.31 31.06
N PRO A 46 14.88 -4.95 32.24
CA PRO A 46 13.98 -6.02 32.67
C PRO A 46 12.51 -5.60 32.70
N LEU A 47 11.58 -6.55 32.48
CA LEU A 47 10.13 -6.30 32.42
C LEU A 47 9.55 -5.55 33.63
N ALA A 48 10.13 -5.71 34.82
CA ALA A 48 9.74 -4.99 36.04
C ALA A 48 10.09 -3.48 36.02
N THR A 49 11.11 -3.09 35.25
CA THR A 49 11.69 -1.74 35.21
C THR A 49 11.48 -1.04 33.87
N CYS A 50 11.06 -1.79 32.85
CA CYS A 50 10.51 -1.30 31.58
C CYS A 50 9.52 -0.14 31.77
N CYS A 51 9.48 0.77 30.79
CA CYS A 51 8.40 1.73 30.71
C CYS A 51 7.06 1.02 30.48
N GLU A 52 5.98 1.55 31.05
CA GLU A 52 4.64 0.95 31.07
C GLU A 52 4.19 0.48 29.68
N ARG A 53 4.36 1.33 28.66
CA ARG A 53 4.05 0.97 27.27
C ARG A 53 4.91 -0.19 26.74
N CYS A 54 6.21 -0.21 27.03
CA CYS A 54 7.08 -1.29 26.56
C CYS A 54 6.78 -2.60 27.28
N ARG A 55 6.57 -2.59 28.60
CA ARG A 55 6.11 -3.75 29.36
C ARG A 55 4.77 -4.27 28.85
N ASN A 56 3.80 -3.38 28.65
CA ASN A 56 2.46 -3.76 28.21
C ASN A 56 2.44 -4.25 26.74
N LEU A 57 3.42 -3.90 25.91
CA LEU A 57 3.56 -4.35 24.51
C LEU A 57 4.65 -5.41 24.29
N ASP A 58 5.34 -5.86 25.34
CA ASP A 58 6.55 -6.69 25.32
C ASP A 58 7.62 -6.23 24.31
N LEU A 59 7.87 -4.91 24.32
CA LEU A 59 8.88 -4.26 23.49
C LEU A 59 10.17 -4.04 24.28
N GLU A 60 11.30 -4.23 23.61
CA GLU A 60 12.62 -3.91 24.16
C GLU A 60 12.66 -2.46 24.69
N CYS A 61 12.87 -2.31 26.00
CA CYS A 61 12.84 -1.02 26.67
C CYS A 61 14.23 -0.47 26.94
N ILE A 62 14.99 -0.13 25.88
CA ILE A 62 16.25 0.61 26.06
C ILE A 62 15.94 2.01 26.61
N VAL A 63 16.38 2.30 27.84
CA VAL A 63 16.21 3.61 28.50
C VAL A 63 17.51 4.41 28.41
N GLU A 64 17.42 5.63 27.89
CA GLU A 64 18.53 6.56 27.73
C GLU A 64 18.43 7.74 28.70
N SER A 65 19.57 8.30 29.08
CA SER A 65 19.67 9.66 29.61
C SER A 65 19.60 10.69 28.48
N THR A 66 18.64 11.60 28.53
CA THR A 66 18.58 12.76 27.64
C THR A 66 19.30 13.95 28.28
N PRO A 67 20.30 14.58 27.62
CA PRO A 67 20.95 15.78 28.14
C PRO A 67 19.98 16.96 28.26
N LEU A 68 18.94 16.98 27.42
CA LEU A 68 17.85 17.94 27.47
C LEU A 68 16.83 17.61 28.58
N GLY A 69 17.24 17.88 29.81
CA GLY A 69 16.25 18.40 30.77
C GLY A 69 15.60 19.66 30.18
N ARG A 70 14.28 19.83 30.37
CA ARG A 70 13.53 20.99 29.84
C ARG A 70 14.29 22.28 30.16
N PRO A 71 14.63 23.14 29.17
CA PRO A 71 15.22 24.44 29.47
C PRO A 71 14.33 25.17 30.47
N PRO A 72 14.88 25.83 31.51
CA PRO A 72 14.08 26.77 32.27
C PRO A 72 13.56 27.80 31.27
N ALA A 73 12.25 28.05 31.27
CA ALA A 73 11.65 28.99 30.33
C ALA A 73 12.30 30.35 30.56
N LYS A 74 13.18 30.78 29.64
CA LYS A 74 13.73 32.13 29.64
C LYS A 74 12.55 33.08 29.46
N ARG A 75 12.04 33.60 30.58
CA ARG A 75 11.37 34.90 30.60
C ARG A 75 12.37 35.88 29.97
N ALA A 76 12.14 36.24 28.71
CA ALA A 76 12.87 37.32 28.10
C ALA A 76 12.52 38.58 28.90
N ASN A 77 13.52 39.19 29.54
CA ASN A 77 13.30 40.43 30.29
C ASN A 77 12.87 41.53 29.32
N ARG A 78 11.58 41.86 29.33
CA ARG A 78 11.02 43.14 28.87
C ARG A 78 10.41 43.92 30.03
N GLY A 79 11.16 44.00 31.13
CA GLY A 79 11.36 45.30 31.78
C GLY A 79 12.66 45.89 31.19
N ASN A 80 12.76 47.17 30.84
CA ASN A 80 11.81 48.27 31.05
C ASN A 80 11.61 49.09 29.77
N LEU A 81 10.36 49.22 29.33
CA LEU A 81 9.82 50.43 28.69
C LEU A 81 8.40 50.57 29.20
N ALA A 82 8.11 51.70 29.86
CA ALA A 82 6.86 51.91 30.57
C ALA A 82 5.73 52.40 29.66
N SER A 83 4.51 52.36 30.19
CA SER A 83 3.34 53.15 29.78
C SER A 83 3.02 53.23 28.27
N LYS A 84 2.10 52.37 27.84
CA LYS A 84 0.71 52.78 27.56
C LYS A 84 -0.22 51.58 27.36
N SER A 85 -1.45 51.70 27.86
CA SER A 85 -2.55 50.77 27.61
C SER A 85 -3.14 51.01 26.22
N PRO A 86 -3.41 49.96 25.40
CA PRO A 86 -4.26 50.09 24.24
C PRO A 86 -5.71 50.21 24.72
N GLN A 87 -6.24 51.43 24.71
CA GLN A 87 -7.67 51.67 24.75
C GLN A 87 -8.26 51.31 23.38
N ALA A 88 -9.49 50.81 23.33
CA ALA A 88 -10.17 50.56 22.07
C ALA A 88 -10.69 51.88 21.47
N ASP A 89 -10.50 52.06 20.16
CA ASP A 89 -11.47 52.73 19.29
C ASP A 89 -11.21 52.42 17.80
N ALA A 90 -12.13 52.81 16.91
CA ALA A 90 -12.29 52.22 15.58
C ALA A 90 -11.95 53.15 14.37
N SER A 91 -12.24 52.63 13.17
CA SER A 91 -12.46 53.31 11.87
C SER A 91 -11.31 53.42 10.82
N ASN A 92 -11.35 52.49 9.84
CA ASN A 92 -11.18 52.68 8.38
C ASN A 92 -9.84 53.21 7.77
N PRO A 93 -9.61 53.08 6.44
CA PRO A 93 -10.18 52.19 5.41
C PRO A 93 -9.11 51.28 4.73
N PRO A 94 -9.46 50.34 3.82
CA PRO A 94 -8.53 49.34 3.27
C PRO A 94 -7.77 49.77 1.99
N ARG A 95 -6.54 49.26 1.79
CA ARG A 95 -5.80 49.20 0.51
C ARG A 95 -4.86 47.96 0.48
N PRO A 96 -4.32 47.56 -0.69
CA PRO A 96 -4.60 46.22 -1.21
C PRO A 96 -3.57 45.13 -0.91
N SER A 97 -3.99 43.89 -1.16
CA SER A 97 -3.20 42.66 -1.06
C SER A 97 -1.89 42.70 -1.89
N PRO A 98 -0.75 42.28 -1.34
CA PRO A 98 0.34 41.74 -2.13
C PRO A 98 -0.12 40.43 -2.75
N GLN A 99 0.04 40.27 -4.07
CA GLN A 99 -0.12 38.97 -4.72
C GLN A 99 1.07 38.09 -4.35
N HIS A 100 0.84 37.07 -3.52
CA HIS A 100 1.79 35.99 -3.32
C HIS A 100 1.36 34.81 -4.20
N ASP A 101 1.91 34.75 -5.41
CA ASP A 101 1.89 33.55 -6.25
C ASP A 101 2.82 32.48 -5.64
N GLU A 102 2.44 31.95 -4.48
CA GLU A 102 3.06 30.72 -3.97
C GLU A 102 2.71 29.57 -4.92
N LYS A 103 3.64 29.27 -5.82
CA LYS A 103 3.67 28.01 -6.58
C LYS A 103 3.80 26.84 -5.61
N ALA A 104 2.67 26.39 -5.05
CA ALA A 104 2.59 25.13 -4.33
C ALA A 104 3.12 24.02 -5.25
N ALA A 105 4.22 23.38 -4.84
CA ALA A 105 4.86 22.33 -5.62
C ALA A 105 3.82 21.23 -5.92
N LYS A 106 3.60 20.94 -7.20
CA LYS A 106 2.54 20.00 -7.56
C LYS A 106 2.95 18.60 -7.12
N LEU A 107 1.96 17.75 -6.85
CA LEU A 107 2.20 16.33 -6.57
C LEU A 107 2.91 15.64 -7.76
N SER A 108 2.63 16.06 -9.00
CA SER A 108 3.39 15.66 -10.19
C SER A 108 4.90 15.88 -10.04
N ASP A 109 5.30 17.01 -9.44
CA ASP A 109 6.69 17.43 -9.35
C ASP A 109 7.38 16.69 -8.20
N SER A 110 6.64 16.44 -7.11
CA SER A 110 7.09 15.59 -6.01
C SER A 110 7.23 14.11 -6.41
N ILE A 111 6.34 13.60 -7.26
CA ILE A 111 6.44 12.26 -7.87
C ILE A 111 7.59 12.22 -8.87
N GLN A 112 7.76 13.27 -9.69
CA GLN A 112 8.88 13.40 -10.62
C GLN A 112 10.22 13.37 -9.86
N GLN A 113 10.34 14.03 -8.71
CA GLN A 113 11.52 13.94 -7.82
C GLN A 113 11.78 12.56 -7.20
N TYR A 114 10.88 11.57 -7.36
CA TYR A 114 11.11 10.18 -6.92
C TYR A 114 11.31 9.20 -8.08
N LEU A 115 10.73 9.48 -9.26
CA LEU A 115 10.92 8.69 -10.49
C LEU A 115 12.07 9.22 -11.37
N PHE A 116 12.57 10.43 -11.10
CA PHE A 116 13.58 11.18 -11.87
C PHE A 116 14.51 11.95 -10.90
N SER A 117 15.04 11.26 -9.90
CA SER A 117 15.73 11.87 -8.74
C SER A 117 17.20 12.22 -8.96
N GLY A 118 17.94 11.36 -9.69
CA GLY A 118 19.39 11.48 -9.94
C GLY A 118 19.82 12.62 -10.86
N ALA A 119 19.00 13.65 -11.04
CA ALA A 119 19.18 14.76 -11.97
C ALA A 119 19.90 16.00 -11.38
N ILE A 120 20.32 15.92 -10.10
CA ILE A 120 20.45 17.08 -9.20
C ILE A 120 21.85 17.21 -8.58
N LEU A 121 22.75 16.23 -8.79
CA LEU A 121 24.06 16.19 -8.11
C LEU A 121 25.27 16.55 -8.99
N ASP A 122 25.18 16.38 -10.31
CA ASP A 122 26.30 16.64 -11.21
C ASP A 122 26.26 18.05 -11.79
N ASP A 123 26.93 18.99 -11.12
CA ASP A 123 27.44 20.19 -11.77
C ASP A 123 28.90 20.43 -11.35
N HIS A 124 29.82 20.06 -12.24
CA HIS A 124 31.24 20.42 -12.27
C HIS A 124 32.21 19.83 -11.21
N SER A 125 32.70 18.59 -11.41
CA SER A 125 34.17 18.35 -11.44
C SER A 125 34.55 16.94 -11.94
N MET A 126 35.49 16.87 -12.89
CA MET A 126 36.11 15.62 -13.38
C MET A 126 37.11 15.01 -12.35
N PRO A 127 37.48 13.72 -12.46
CA PRO A 127 37.69 12.89 -11.28
C PRO A 127 39.10 12.88 -10.69
N GLN A 128 39.17 12.49 -9.41
CA GLN A 128 40.31 11.79 -8.84
C GLN A 128 39.82 10.51 -8.14
N GLU A 129 40.49 9.40 -8.39
CA GLU A 129 40.23 8.13 -7.72
C GLU A 129 40.64 8.19 -6.24
N SER A 130 39.68 8.05 -5.34
CA SER A 130 39.94 7.76 -3.92
C SER A 130 39.33 6.42 -3.54
N LEU A 131 40.17 5.40 -3.33
CA LEU A 131 39.73 4.13 -2.74
C LEU A 131 39.41 4.33 -1.25
N ASP A 132 38.15 4.58 -0.92
CA ASP A 132 37.55 4.30 0.40
C ASP A 132 36.01 4.35 0.31
N ALA A 133 35.42 3.35 -0.34
CA ALA A 133 33.99 3.30 -0.67
C ALA A 133 33.11 2.72 0.47
N THR A 134 32.99 3.43 1.60
CA THR A 134 32.04 3.09 2.68
C THR A 134 31.41 4.30 3.37
N GLU A 135 30.44 4.96 2.71
CA GLU A 135 29.26 5.55 3.35
C GLU A 135 28.21 5.91 2.28
N SER A 136 27.01 5.31 2.33
CA SER A 136 25.89 5.73 1.48
C SER A 136 25.32 7.04 1.99
N THR A 137 25.04 7.99 1.09
CA THR A 137 24.43 9.26 1.52
C THR A 137 22.97 9.01 1.97
N PRO A 138 22.52 9.58 3.10
CA PRO A 138 21.25 9.20 3.74
C PRO A 138 19.97 9.67 2.99
N ASP A 139 20.11 10.11 1.74
CA ASP A 139 19.00 10.37 0.82
C ASP A 139 18.91 9.29 -0.29
N ALA A 140 20.03 8.67 -0.69
CA ALA A 140 20.05 7.52 -1.61
C ALA A 140 19.30 6.31 -1.02
N ASP A 141 19.58 5.96 0.25
CA ASP A 141 18.88 4.88 0.96
C ASP A 141 17.37 5.12 1.06
N ARG A 142 16.96 6.39 1.22
CA ARG A 142 15.53 6.77 1.25
C ARG A 142 14.89 6.65 -0.12
N LEU A 143 15.63 6.96 -1.17
CA LEU A 143 15.17 6.83 -2.54
C LEU A 143 14.97 5.36 -2.90
N TYR A 144 15.96 4.51 -2.56
CA TYR A 144 15.89 3.06 -2.69
C TYR A 144 14.63 2.50 -2.01
N HIS A 145 14.44 2.77 -0.71
CA HIS A 145 13.27 2.27 0.01
C HIS A 145 11.94 2.86 -0.49
N ALA A 146 11.93 4.03 -1.13
CA ALA A 146 10.74 4.56 -1.81
C ALA A 146 10.44 3.79 -3.11
N MET A 147 11.46 3.49 -3.93
CA MET A 147 11.28 2.72 -5.17
C MET A 147 10.93 1.25 -4.90
N ALA A 148 11.51 0.64 -3.87
CA ALA A 148 11.26 -0.75 -3.48
C ALA A 148 9.92 -0.96 -2.73
N ASN A 149 9.40 0.06 -2.02
CA ASN A 149 8.17 -0.05 -1.24
C ASN A 149 7.22 1.13 -1.52
N THR A 150 6.09 0.83 -2.17
CA THR A 150 5.07 1.81 -2.57
C THR A 150 4.53 2.62 -1.39
N SER A 151 4.39 2.03 -0.20
CA SER A 151 3.95 2.76 0.99
C SER A 151 4.98 3.81 1.42
N THR A 152 6.28 3.54 1.23
CA THR A 152 7.36 4.51 1.49
C THR A 152 7.39 5.62 0.44
N PHE A 153 7.18 5.31 -0.85
CA PHE A 153 6.99 6.33 -1.90
C PHE A 153 5.80 7.25 -1.59
N ILE A 154 4.63 6.69 -1.28
CA ILE A 154 3.42 7.45 -0.90
C ILE A 154 3.70 8.33 0.33
N ALA A 155 4.31 7.77 1.38
CA ALA A 155 4.68 8.50 2.58
C ALA A 155 5.72 9.63 2.32
N GLY A 156 6.56 9.48 1.30
CA GLY A 156 7.53 10.49 0.85
C GLY A 156 6.88 11.62 0.06
N VAL A 157 6.08 11.29 -0.96
CA VAL A 157 5.33 12.25 -1.79
C VAL A 157 4.39 13.08 -0.91
N LEU A 158 3.57 12.44 -0.07
CA LEU A 158 2.61 13.13 0.81
C LEU A 158 3.27 13.85 1.99
N ALA A 159 4.58 13.69 2.22
CA ALA A 159 5.33 14.52 3.16
C ALA A 159 5.77 15.87 2.55
N LYS A 160 5.85 15.97 1.22
CA LYS A 160 6.21 17.20 0.49
C LYS A 160 5.01 18.14 0.29
N ASP A 161 3.81 17.60 0.13
CA ASP A 161 2.57 18.38 -0.02
C ASP A 161 2.27 19.24 1.22
N ALA A 162 1.89 20.51 1.04
CA ALA A 162 1.59 21.45 2.11
C ALA A 162 0.28 21.13 2.88
N SER A 163 -0.72 20.60 2.19
CA SER A 163 -2.13 20.48 2.61
C SER A 163 -2.52 19.10 3.16
N PHE A 164 -1.88 18.00 2.73
CA PHE A 164 -2.22 16.65 3.21
C PHE A 164 -2.14 16.55 4.74
N GLY A 165 -3.19 16.04 5.38
CA GLY A 165 -3.24 15.85 6.83
C GLY A 165 -3.12 17.14 7.67
N SER A 166 -3.32 18.32 7.07
CA SER A 166 -3.18 19.63 7.74
C SER A 166 -4.25 19.91 8.80
N THR A 167 -5.46 19.37 8.67
CA THR A 167 -6.54 19.53 9.66
C THR A 167 -6.52 18.46 10.76
N ILE A 168 -5.57 17.53 10.74
CA ILE A 168 -5.43 16.47 11.75
C ILE A 168 -4.97 17.08 13.08
N GLN A 169 -5.90 17.17 14.03
CA GLN A 169 -5.68 17.59 15.40
C GLN A 169 -6.20 16.52 16.36
N LEU A 170 -5.37 16.09 17.32
CA LEU A 170 -5.82 15.20 18.38
C LEU A 170 -6.50 15.97 19.51
N VAL A 171 -7.79 15.72 19.69
CA VAL A 171 -8.55 16.09 20.89
C VAL A 171 -8.20 15.11 22.01
N SER A 172 -7.81 15.64 23.17
CA SER A 172 -7.20 14.90 24.29
C SER A 172 -8.16 14.56 25.43
N THR A 173 -9.43 14.97 25.32
CA THR A 173 -10.47 14.73 26.32
C THR A 173 -11.80 14.45 25.65
N TRP A 174 -12.30 13.22 25.81
CA TRP A 174 -13.67 12.83 25.48
C TRP A 174 -14.38 12.38 26.77
N SER A 175 -15.64 12.80 26.97
CA SER A 175 -16.35 12.61 28.25
C SER A 175 -17.80 12.12 28.13
N THR A 176 -18.43 12.20 26.96
CA THR A 176 -19.81 11.75 26.74
C THR A 176 -19.84 10.24 26.49
N SER A 177 -20.89 9.53 26.91
CA SER A 177 -20.96 8.09 26.62
C SER A 177 -21.30 7.82 25.15
N LEU A 178 -20.61 6.85 24.56
CA LEU A 178 -20.91 6.38 23.20
C LEU A 178 -22.33 5.80 23.07
N THR A 179 -22.87 5.24 24.16
CA THR A 179 -24.25 4.72 24.25
C THR A 179 -25.32 5.80 24.14
N ASP A 180 -24.97 7.04 24.47
CA ASP A 180 -25.88 8.18 24.57
C ASP A 180 -25.76 9.01 23.29
N THR A 181 -24.54 9.10 22.74
CA THR A 181 -24.25 9.64 21.41
C THR A 181 -24.87 8.81 20.27
N VAL A 182 -24.96 7.48 20.42
CA VAL A 182 -25.51 6.58 19.40
C VAL A 182 -26.61 5.71 20.01
N SER A 183 -27.86 5.96 19.61
CA SER A 183 -29.03 5.18 20.03
C SER A 183 -28.99 3.75 19.48
N HIS A 184 -29.88 2.88 19.97
CA HIS A 184 -30.02 1.51 19.47
C HIS A 184 -30.33 1.49 17.96
N ASP A 185 -31.35 2.26 17.55
CA ASP A 185 -31.86 2.21 16.18
C ASP A 185 -30.91 2.89 15.19
N LEU A 186 -30.19 3.93 15.66
CA LEU A 186 -29.09 4.53 14.91
C LEU A 186 -27.92 3.55 14.77
N ALA A 187 -27.56 2.81 15.82
CA ALA A 187 -26.53 1.76 15.71
C ALA A 187 -26.93 0.69 14.69
N ALA A 188 -28.19 0.25 14.65
CA ALA A 188 -28.71 -0.66 13.63
C ALA A 188 -28.67 -0.07 12.21
N ALA A 189 -29.06 1.21 12.04
CA ALA A 189 -29.03 1.89 10.75
C ALA A 189 -27.61 2.08 10.21
N LEU A 190 -26.65 2.40 11.08
CA LEU A 190 -25.21 2.45 10.75
C LEU A 190 -24.66 1.05 10.42
N ASP A 191 -25.14 0.00 11.09
CA ASP A 191 -24.64 -1.37 10.91
C ASP A 191 -24.79 -1.88 9.47
N ASN A 192 -25.92 -1.53 8.83
CA ASN A 192 -26.23 -1.87 7.44
C ASN A 192 -25.31 -1.21 6.41
N LEU A 193 -24.54 -0.19 6.79
CA LEU A 193 -23.58 0.51 5.93
C LEU A 193 -22.19 -0.14 5.95
N LEU A 194 -21.93 -1.09 6.87
CA LEU A 194 -20.62 -1.70 7.10
C LEU A 194 -20.34 -2.97 6.27
N GLY A 195 -21.18 -3.27 5.26
CA GLY A 195 -21.10 -4.51 4.48
C GLY A 195 -19.72 -4.77 3.88
N TRP A 196 -19.15 -3.78 3.20
CA TRP A 196 -17.81 -3.87 2.60
C TRP A 196 -16.72 -4.04 3.67
N GLN A 197 -16.80 -3.29 4.76
CA GLN A 197 -15.80 -3.31 5.81
C GLN A 197 -15.78 -4.65 6.55
N ARG A 198 -16.93 -5.33 6.68
CA ARG A 198 -17.01 -6.70 7.22
C ARG A 198 -16.50 -7.76 6.24
N LEU A 199 -16.77 -7.60 4.94
CA LEU A 199 -16.26 -8.51 3.91
C LEU A 199 -14.72 -8.51 3.82
N PHE A 200 -14.06 -7.40 4.16
CA PHE A 200 -12.58 -7.33 4.16
C PHE A 200 -11.94 -7.47 5.54
N VAL A 201 -12.68 -7.32 6.64
CA VAL A 201 -12.17 -7.50 8.02
C VAL A 201 -13.07 -8.49 8.76
N ILE A 202 -12.82 -9.78 8.49
CA ILE A 202 -13.53 -10.91 9.09
C ILE A 202 -13.48 -10.85 10.63
N GLY A 203 -14.55 -11.33 11.28
CA GLY A 203 -14.70 -11.30 12.74
C GLY A 203 -15.05 -9.92 13.33
N THR A 204 -15.25 -8.87 12.51
CA THR A 204 -15.73 -7.57 12.98
C THR A 204 -17.18 -7.67 13.53
N PRO A 205 -17.43 -7.40 14.83
CA PRO A 205 -18.76 -7.56 15.42
C PRO A 205 -19.81 -6.57 14.90
N SER A 206 -21.09 -6.80 15.26
CA SER A 206 -22.15 -5.81 15.03
C SER A 206 -22.04 -4.62 15.98
N LEU A 207 -22.42 -3.43 15.51
CA LEU A 207 -22.55 -2.22 16.32
C LEU A 207 -23.53 -2.43 17.47
N LEU A 208 -24.62 -3.19 17.24
CA LEU A 208 -25.56 -3.58 18.28
C LEU A 208 -24.87 -4.39 19.39
N HIS A 209 -24.13 -5.44 19.03
CA HIS A 209 -23.42 -6.26 20.02
C HIS A 209 -22.31 -5.49 20.76
N LEU A 210 -21.60 -4.61 20.05
CA LEU A 210 -20.64 -3.69 20.69
C LEU A 210 -21.36 -2.73 21.65
N ARG A 211 -22.53 -2.19 21.28
CA ARG A 211 -23.32 -1.28 22.11
C ARG A 211 -23.84 -1.97 23.38
N GLU A 212 -24.30 -3.22 23.28
CA GLU A 212 -24.64 -4.06 24.45
C GLU A 212 -23.44 -4.18 25.39
N ARG A 213 -22.27 -4.55 24.85
CA ARG A 213 -21.02 -4.70 25.60
C ARG A 213 -20.54 -3.39 26.26
N LEU A 214 -20.88 -2.22 25.71
CA LEU A 214 -20.58 -0.91 26.31
C LEU A 214 -21.43 -0.59 27.56
N PHE A 215 -22.55 -1.28 27.81
CA PHE A 215 -23.28 -1.20 29.08
C PHE A 215 -22.71 -2.11 30.17
N SER A 216 -21.85 -3.07 29.82
CA SER A 216 -21.27 -4.00 30.80
C SER A 216 -20.38 -3.26 31.81
N THR A 217 -20.50 -3.63 33.09
CA THR A 217 -19.62 -3.14 34.17
C THR A 217 -18.29 -3.90 34.24
N ASP A 218 -18.16 -5.01 33.52
CA ASP A 218 -16.92 -5.77 33.43
C ASP A 218 -15.87 -5.01 32.56
N PRO A 219 -14.69 -4.68 33.12
CA PRO A 219 -13.64 -3.97 32.38
C PRO A 219 -13.00 -4.79 31.26
N ASN A 220 -13.16 -6.12 31.22
CA ASN A 220 -12.69 -6.93 30.10
C ASN A 220 -13.61 -6.75 28.89
N THR A 221 -14.92 -6.84 29.10
CA THR A 221 -15.96 -6.63 28.08
C THR A 221 -16.02 -5.18 27.58
N ASN A 222 -15.96 -4.21 28.51
CA ASN A 222 -16.14 -2.77 28.26
C ASN A 222 -14.79 -2.01 28.26
N ASN A 223 -13.82 -2.53 27.52
CA ASN A 223 -12.45 -2.02 27.49
C ASN A 223 -12.27 -0.84 26.48
N VAL A 224 -11.05 -0.29 26.39
CA VAL A 224 -10.75 0.85 25.50
C VAL A 224 -10.80 0.47 24.00
N ALA A 225 -10.46 -0.77 23.64
CA ALA A 225 -10.59 -1.25 22.27
C ALA A 225 -12.06 -1.44 21.87
N THR A 226 -12.93 -1.93 22.75
CA THR A 226 -14.40 -1.99 22.50
C THR A 226 -14.97 -0.60 22.15
N LYS A 227 -14.58 0.40 22.95
CA LYS A 227 -14.98 1.81 22.77
C LYS A 227 -14.46 2.40 21.47
N LEU A 228 -13.19 2.16 21.17
CA LEU A 228 -12.54 2.60 19.93
C LEU A 228 -13.14 1.91 18.70
N LEU A 229 -13.41 0.61 18.76
CA LEU A 229 -14.02 -0.16 17.68
C LEU A 229 -15.40 0.37 17.33
N PHE A 230 -16.27 0.53 18.34
CA PHE A 230 -17.60 1.12 18.15
C PHE A 230 -17.51 2.53 17.56
N ALA A 231 -16.64 3.40 18.10
CA ALA A 231 -16.50 4.77 17.61
C ALA A 231 -15.97 4.83 16.15
N VAL A 232 -14.98 4.00 15.80
CA VAL A 232 -14.40 3.94 14.44
C VAL A 232 -15.38 3.36 13.43
N LEU A 233 -16.11 2.29 13.79
CA LEU A 233 -17.13 1.69 12.92
C LEU A 233 -18.30 2.66 12.70
N CYS A 234 -18.82 3.30 13.75
CA CYS A 234 -19.84 4.34 13.63
C CYS A 234 -19.36 5.52 12.76
N LEU A 235 -18.11 5.97 12.92
CA LEU A 235 -17.54 7.07 12.12
C LEU A 235 -17.45 6.69 10.63
N ALA A 236 -16.93 5.50 10.32
CA ALA A 236 -16.85 5.01 8.95
C ALA A 236 -18.24 4.83 8.31
N SER A 237 -19.22 4.37 9.09
CA SER A 237 -20.62 4.25 8.65
C SER A 237 -21.21 5.62 8.32
N CYS A 238 -21.03 6.62 9.20
CA CYS A 238 -21.47 8.00 8.94
C CYS A 238 -20.83 8.57 7.67
N GLU A 239 -19.52 8.38 7.48
CA GLU A 239 -18.81 8.88 6.29
C GLU A 239 -19.18 8.11 4.99
N SER A 240 -19.92 7.00 5.08
CA SER A 240 -20.38 6.21 3.94
C SER A 240 -21.81 6.57 3.47
N SER A 241 -22.53 7.47 4.14
CA SER A 241 -23.93 7.80 3.79
C SER A 241 -24.31 9.27 3.99
N GLU A 242 -24.66 9.93 2.89
CA GLU A 242 -25.08 11.34 2.90
C GLU A 242 -26.39 11.56 3.67
N SER A 243 -27.33 10.60 3.67
CA SER A 243 -28.61 10.73 4.38
C SER A 243 -28.40 10.75 5.90
N VAL A 244 -27.53 9.87 6.41
CA VAL A 244 -27.11 9.83 7.81
C VAL A 244 -26.43 11.14 8.22
N LEU A 245 -25.51 11.67 7.38
CA LEU A 245 -24.82 12.93 7.63
C LEU A 245 -25.75 14.15 7.60
N ARG A 246 -26.73 14.19 6.69
CA ARG A 246 -27.75 15.25 6.65
C ARG A 246 -28.63 15.26 7.91
N GLN A 247 -28.96 14.09 8.44
CA GLN A 247 -29.78 13.96 9.67
C GLN A 247 -28.97 14.18 10.95
N ASN A 248 -27.68 13.81 10.97
CA ASN A 248 -26.84 13.75 12.16
C ASN A 248 -25.53 14.55 11.99
N GLY A 249 -25.59 15.78 11.46
CA GLY A 249 -24.40 16.54 11.06
C GLY A 249 -23.32 16.68 12.14
N SER A 250 -23.70 16.87 13.41
CA SER A 250 -22.78 16.96 14.55
C SER A 250 -22.19 15.61 15.01
N LEU A 251 -22.81 14.49 14.66
CA LEU A 251 -22.40 13.15 15.10
C LEU A 251 -21.02 12.77 14.56
N ARG A 252 -20.69 13.15 13.33
CA ARG A 252 -19.38 12.87 12.73
C ARG A 252 -18.24 13.47 13.55
N ASP A 253 -18.32 14.76 13.85
CA ASP A 253 -17.28 15.47 14.62
C ASP A 253 -17.20 14.93 16.06
N THR A 254 -18.35 14.59 16.62
CA THR A 254 -18.50 13.96 17.94
C THR A 254 -17.81 12.59 17.99
N LEU A 255 -18.01 11.74 16.98
CA LEU A 255 -17.33 10.45 16.84
C LEU A 255 -15.84 10.61 16.55
N LEU A 256 -15.43 11.60 15.75
CA LEU A 256 -14.02 11.91 15.48
C LEU A 256 -13.26 12.27 16.77
N GLN A 257 -13.88 13.05 17.67
CA GLN A 257 -13.33 13.34 19.00
C GLN A 257 -13.21 12.09 19.88
N ALA A 258 -14.22 11.20 19.86
CA ALA A 258 -14.17 9.93 20.58
C ALA A 258 -13.06 9.01 20.05
N VAL A 259 -12.92 8.85 18.73
CA VAL A 259 -11.84 8.10 18.07
C VAL A 259 -10.47 8.67 18.42
N SER A 260 -10.31 9.99 18.39
CA SER A 260 -9.08 10.69 18.80
C SER A 260 -8.69 10.40 20.26
N SER A 261 -9.66 10.43 21.18
CA SER A 261 -9.39 10.23 22.60
C SER A 261 -9.11 8.77 22.95
N TYR A 262 -9.98 7.83 22.55
CA TYR A 262 -9.78 6.41 22.82
C TYR A 262 -8.58 5.85 22.03
N GLY A 263 -8.30 6.38 20.84
CA GLY A 263 -7.16 6.01 20.01
C GLY A 263 -5.81 6.36 20.62
N GLN A 264 -5.71 7.47 21.36
CA GLN A 264 -4.51 7.77 22.16
C GLN A 264 -4.30 6.70 23.23
N ASP A 265 -5.28 6.51 24.11
CA ASP A 265 -5.20 5.53 25.22
C ASP A 265 -4.89 4.11 24.71
N PHE A 266 -5.50 3.71 23.59
CA PHE A 266 -5.24 2.44 22.90
C PHE A 266 -3.79 2.32 22.38
N ILE A 267 -3.22 3.33 21.72
CA ILE A 267 -1.82 3.28 21.24
C ILE A 267 -0.79 3.27 22.40
N PHE A 268 -1.18 3.79 23.56
CA PHE A 268 -0.36 3.75 24.78
C PHE A 268 -0.40 2.40 25.49
N SER A 269 -1.58 1.78 25.60
CA SER A 269 -1.76 0.51 26.31
C SER A 269 -2.98 -0.27 25.77
N PRO A 270 -2.86 -0.95 24.63
CA PRO A 270 -3.97 -1.70 24.06
C PRO A 270 -4.23 -2.96 24.91
N PRO A 271 -5.49 -3.32 25.19
CA PRO A 271 -5.82 -4.50 25.98
C PRO A 271 -5.61 -5.78 25.17
N THR A 272 -5.20 -6.86 25.84
CA THR A 272 -5.15 -8.21 25.23
C THR A 272 -6.58 -8.73 25.04
N HIS A 273 -7.21 -8.35 23.93
CA HIS A 273 -8.62 -8.61 23.65
C HIS A 273 -8.86 -8.65 22.13
N ILE A 274 -9.83 -9.45 21.67
CA ILE A 274 -10.11 -9.64 20.23
C ILE A 274 -10.46 -8.34 19.51
N ASP A 275 -11.24 -7.46 20.15
CA ASP A 275 -11.53 -6.11 19.62
C ASP A 275 -10.27 -5.30 19.29
N SER A 276 -9.16 -5.48 20.02
CA SER A 276 -7.90 -4.78 19.72
C SER A 276 -7.30 -5.22 18.39
N VAL A 277 -7.45 -6.50 18.05
CA VAL A 277 -7.06 -7.06 16.75
C VAL A 277 -7.97 -6.49 15.66
N ALA A 278 -9.29 -6.50 15.88
CA ALA A 278 -10.26 -5.94 14.94
C ALA A 278 -10.06 -4.43 14.69
N VAL A 279 -9.83 -3.63 15.75
CA VAL A 279 -9.47 -2.20 15.64
C VAL A 279 -8.22 -2.02 14.79
N CYS A 280 -7.15 -2.77 15.09
CA CYS A 280 -5.90 -2.62 14.37
C CYS A 280 -6.04 -3.01 12.89
N ARG A 281 -6.70 -4.13 12.57
CA ARG A 281 -6.96 -4.51 11.17
C ARG A 281 -7.84 -3.49 10.46
N PHE A 282 -8.93 -3.02 11.08
CA PHE A 282 -9.79 -1.98 10.51
C PHE A 282 -9.06 -0.66 10.25
N LEU A 283 -8.27 -0.17 11.22
CA LEU A 283 -7.47 1.04 11.05
C LEU A 283 -6.41 0.86 9.96
N SER A 284 -5.75 -0.30 9.90
CA SER A 284 -4.79 -0.64 8.85
C SER A 284 -5.45 -0.68 7.46
N ALA A 285 -6.64 -1.27 7.36
CA ALA A 285 -7.39 -1.45 6.12
C ALA A 285 -8.05 -0.15 5.62
N PHE A 286 -8.76 0.61 6.45
CA PHE A 286 -9.64 1.70 5.97
C PHE A 286 -9.28 3.09 6.47
N LYS A 287 -8.52 3.21 7.58
CA LYS A 287 -8.31 4.48 8.29
C LYS A 287 -6.88 4.64 8.84
N PRO A 288 -5.80 4.43 8.05
CA PRO A 288 -4.44 4.36 8.59
C PRO A 288 -3.98 5.68 9.23
N THR A 289 -4.50 6.81 8.74
CA THR A 289 -4.23 8.16 9.22
C THR A 289 -5.03 8.59 10.45
N ALA A 290 -6.10 7.87 10.85
CA ALA A 290 -7.07 8.39 11.82
C ALA A 290 -6.52 8.61 13.24
N LEU A 291 -5.46 7.90 13.64
CA LEU A 291 -4.79 8.09 14.94
C LEU A 291 -3.46 8.86 14.81
N ALA A 292 -3.23 9.56 13.69
CA ALA A 292 -2.05 10.40 13.52
C ALA A 292 -2.08 11.63 14.45
N THR A 293 -0.94 11.94 15.08
CA THR A 293 -0.87 13.04 16.06
C THR A 293 -0.70 14.43 15.44
N SER A 294 -0.40 14.49 14.14
CA SER A 294 -0.09 15.69 13.36
C SER A 294 0.10 15.32 11.88
N LYS A 295 0.05 16.30 10.98
CA LYS A 295 0.43 16.16 9.57
C LYS A 295 1.68 15.29 9.32
N ARG A 296 2.79 15.57 10.03
CA ARG A 296 4.06 14.83 9.83
C ARG A 296 3.96 13.36 10.25
N VAL A 297 3.05 13.02 11.17
CA VAL A 297 2.77 11.62 11.49
C VAL A 297 1.82 11.00 10.46
N ALA A 298 0.85 11.76 9.93
CA ALA A 298 -0.15 11.24 8.99
C ALA A 298 0.47 10.60 7.74
N SER A 299 1.41 11.26 7.05
CA SER A 299 2.09 10.63 5.90
C SER A 299 2.92 9.42 6.29
N GLN A 300 3.52 9.41 7.48
CA GLN A 300 4.31 8.28 7.98
C GLN A 300 3.45 7.10 8.45
N SER A 301 2.23 7.32 8.93
CA SER A 301 1.28 6.26 9.33
C SER A 301 0.91 5.32 8.18
N ILE A 302 1.06 5.76 6.93
CA ILE A 302 0.80 4.97 5.73
C ILE A 302 1.81 3.82 5.62
N LYS A 303 3.11 4.13 5.78
CA LYS A 303 4.18 3.12 5.77
C LYS A 303 4.43 2.45 7.13
N ALA A 304 3.92 3.01 8.22
CA ALA A 304 4.14 2.44 9.55
C ALA A 304 3.41 1.09 9.72
N GLU A 305 4.14 0.06 10.19
CA GLU A 305 3.56 -1.24 10.57
C GLU A 305 2.67 -1.18 11.83
N LEU A 306 2.62 -0.02 12.53
CA LEU A 306 2.13 0.13 13.91
C LEU A 306 0.90 -0.70 14.28
N TYR A 307 -0.15 -0.67 13.46
CA TYR A 307 -1.38 -1.40 13.75
C TYR A 307 -1.21 -2.91 13.57
N LEU A 308 -0.50 -3.35 12.54
CA LEU A 308 -0.24 -4.77 12.26
C LEU A 308 0.65 -5.38 13.35
N THR A 309 1.71 -4.69 13.77
CA THR A 309 2.54 -5.15 14.90
C THR A 309 1.75 -5.24 16.21
N ILE A 310 0.81 -4.31 16.46
CA ILE A 310 -0.07 -4.39 17.63
C ILE A 310 -1.08 -5.54 17.49
N ALA A 311 -1.64 -5.78 16.30
CA ALA A 311 -2.52 -6.90 16.04
C ALA A 311 -1.81 -8.24 16.25
N SER A 312 -0.60 -8.41 15.68
CA SER A 312 0.23 -9.61 15.82
C SER A 312 0.59 -9.90 17.27
N ARG A 313 1.14 -8.92 18.01
CA ARG A 313 1.49 -9.09 19.44
C ARG A 313 0.29 -9.32 20.36
N ILE A 314 -0.92 -8.98 19.95
CA ILE A 314 -2.15 -9.30 20.70
C ILE A 314 -2.68 -10.69 20.27
N ALA A 315 -2.64 -11.02 18.99
CA ALA A 315 -2.99 -12.34 18.46
C ALA A 315 -2.08 -13.45 19.03
N GLU A 316 -0.78 -13.20 19.14
CA GLU A 316 0.22 -14.06 19.80
C GLU A 316 -0.20 -14.38 21.24
N ARG A 317 -0.55 -13.36 22.03
CA ARG A 317 -0.99 -13.51 23.43
C ARG A 317 -2.37 -14.14 23.59
N LEU A 318 -3.25 -13.96 22.60
CA LEU A 318 -4.56 -14.61 22.52
C LEU A 318 -4.48 -16.03 21.94
N LYS A 319 -3.28 -16.50 21.53
CA LYS A 319 -3.05 -17.78 20.83
C LYS A 319 -3.87 -17.96 19.55
N LEU A 320 -4.00 -16.87 18.79
CA LEU A 320 -4.68 -16.86 17.48
C LEU A 320 -3.73 -17.11 16.31
N LEU A 321 -2.41 -16.97 16.50
CA LEU A 321 -1.43 -17.17 15.43
C LEU A 321 -1.22 -18.67 15.16
N PRO A 322 -1.12 -19.11 13.89
CA PRO A 322 -0.96 -20.51 13.51
C PRO A 322 0.38 -21.11 13.96
N GLU A 323 0.35 -22.36 14.44
CA GLU A 323 1.51 -23.14 14.87
C GLU A 323 1.84 -24.24 13.83
N PRO A 324 3.12 -24.52 13.52
CA PRO A 324 3.54 -25.33 12.36
C PRO A 324 3.26 -26.85 12.48
N ALA A 325 2.53 -27.28 13.50
CA ALA A 325 2.08 -28.66 13.70
C ALA A 325 0.56 -28.77 13.92
N THR A 326 -0.18 -27.66 13.79
CA THR A 326 -1.64 -27.63 13.94
C THR A 326 -2.31 -27.79 12.58
N MET A 327 -2.91 -28.96 12.35
CA MET A 327 -3.90 -29.16 11.30
C MET A 327 -5.29 -28.87 11.90
N PRO A 328 -5.89 -27.68 11.70
CA PRO A 328 -7.23 -27.43 12.20
C PRO A 328 -8.25 -28.28 11.43
N PHE A 329 -9.41 -28.56 12.03
CA PHE A 329 -10.57 -29.18 11.35
C PHE A 329 -10.39 -30.62 10.80
N LEU A 330 -9.37 -31.38 11.24
CA LEU A 330 -9.20 -32.80 10.86
C LEU A 330 -10.43 -33.68 11.21
N ASP A 331 -10.97 -33.55 12.43
CA ASP A 331 -12.16 -34.29 12.87
C ASP A 331 -13.41 -33.38 12.86
N THR A 332 -13.90 -33.04 11.67
CA THR A 332 -15.07 -32.17 11.48
C THR A 332 -16.43 -32.86 11.64
N THR A 333 -16.48 -34.20 11.53
CA THR A 333 -17.71 -35.01 11.43
C THR A 333 -18.67 -34.93 12.63
N ALA A 334 -18.26 -34.33 13.75
CA ALA A 334 -19.04 -34.18 14.97
C ALA A 334 -19.21 -32.72 15.47
N ILE A 335 -18.71 -31.72 14.74
CA ILE A 335 -18.68 -30.32 15.20
C ILE A 335 -19.95 -29.57 14.76
N ASN A 336 -20.56 -28.82 15.68
CA ASN A 336 -21.66 -27.90 15.36
C ASN A 336 -21.18 -26.81 14.39
N SER A 337 -21.86 -26.64 13.25
CA SER A 337 -21.48 -25.72 12.17
C SER A 337 -21.24 -24.28 12.62
N VAL A 338 -22.01 -23.77 13.59
CA VAL A 338 -21.84 -22.40 14.13
C VAL A 338 -20.56 -22.26 14.96
N VAL A 339 -20.15 -23.34 15.64
CA VAL A 339 -18.86 -23.39 16.37
C VAL A 339 -17.72 -23.51 15.37
N MET A 340 -17.85 -24.38 14.37
CA MET A 340 -16.87 -24.56 13.30
C MET A 340 -16.61 -23.25 12.54
N GLU A 341 -17.66 -22.53 12.11
CA GLU A 341 -17.52 -21.25 11.39
C GLU A 341 -16.83 -20.19 12.26
N ARG A 342 -17.12 -20.15 13.57
CA ARG A 342 -16.44 -19.24 14.51
C ARG A 342 -14.94 -19.54 14.65
N GLU A 343 -14.57 -20.79 14.87
CA GLU A 343 -13.15 -21.16 15.00
C GLU A 343 -12.41 -20.98 13.66
N LEU A 344 -13.08 -21.19 12.53
CA LEU A 344 -12.54 -20.95 11.19
C LEU A 344 -12.27 -19.46 10.95
N VAL A 345 -13.20 -18.58 11.35
CA VAL A 345 -13.01 -17.11 11.31
C VAL A 345 -11.77 -16.69 12.11
N LEU A 346 -11.57 -17.25 13.31
CA LEU A 346 -10.40 -16.96 14.14
C LEU A 346 -9.10 -17.51 13.53
N SER A 347 -9.13 -18.72 12.98
CA SER A 347 -7.98 -19.37 12.33
C SER A 347 -7.53 -18.61 11.08
N ILE A 348 -8.48 -18.19 10.22
CA ILE A 348 -8.23 -17.35 9.05
C ILE A 348 -7.66 -15.99 9.49
N GLN A 349 -8.26 -15.34 10.49
CA GLN A 349 -7.77 -14.06 11.00
C GLN A 349 -6.33 -14.16 11.53
N GLY A 350 -5.95 -15.28 12.15
CA GLY A 350 -4.58 -15.58 12.58
C GLY A 350 -3.57 -15.65 11.43
N LEU A 351 -3.91 -16.37 10.36
CA LEU A 351 -3.09 -16.46 9.14
C LEU A 351 -2.98 -15.12 8.42
N GLU A 352 -4.10 -14.39 8.28
CA GLU A 352 -4.12 -13.08 7.64
C GLU A 352 -3.19 -12.11 8.37
N ILE A 353 -3.19 -12.08 9.71
CA ILE A 353 -2.28 -11.22 10.50
C ILE A 353 -0.82 -11.62 10.31
N MET A 354 -0.50 -12.93 10.34
CA MET A 354 0.87 -13.42 10.12
C MET A 354 1.38 -13.07 8.71
N ALA A 355 0.55 -13.27 7.69
CA ALA A 355 0.90 -12.98 6.31
C ALA A 355 0.97 -11.47 6.03
N GLU A 356 0.07 -10.67 6.60
CA GLU A 356 0.11 -9.19 6.52
C GLU A 356 1.37 -8.63 7.21
N GLU A 357 1.75 -9.14 8.39
CA GLU A 357 2.98 -8.70 9.07
C GLU A 357 4.24 -9.13 8.31
N PHE A 358 4.30 -10.36 7.80
CA PHE A 358 5.42 -10.81 6.97
C PHE A 358 5.57 -9.97 5.69
N LEU A 359 4.49 -9.78 4.93
CA LEU A 359 4.50 -9.06 3.65
C LEU A 359 4.75 -7.54 3.76
N MET A 360 4.86 -6.97 4.96
CA MET A 360 5.26 -5.58 5.16
C MET A 360 6.79 -5.35 5.05
N GLY A 361 7.61 -6.38 5.27
CA GLY A 361 9.07 -6.26 5.26
C GLY A 361 9.69 -6.14 3.87
N ASP A 362 10.97 -5.77 3.79
CA ASP A 362 11.70 -5.68 2.53
C ASP A 362 12.09 -7.09 2.02
N PHE A 363 11.48 -7.50 0.90
CA PHE A 363 11.67 -8.82 0.27
C PHE A 363 13.10 -9.09 -0.19
N LEU A 364 13.92 -8.05 -0.39
CA LEU A 364 15.35 -8.21 -0.69
C LEU A 364 16.12 -8.60 0.56
N THR A 365 15.79 -8.04 1.73
CA THR A 365 16.40 -8.40 3.02
C THR A 365 15.95 -9.74 3.61
N MET A 366 14.72 -10.19 3.31
CA MET A 366 14.19 -11.47 3.81
C MET A 366 15.02 -12.66 3.33
N THR A 367 15.44 -13.56 4.23
CA THR A 367 16.13 -14.79 3.85
C THR A 367 15.17 -15.84 3.32
N LEU A 368 15.66 -16.80 2.54
CA LEU A 368 14.86 -17.96 2.11
C LEU A 368 14.38 -18.82 3.31
N GLN A 369 15.05 -18.72 4.46
CA GLN A 369 14.62 -19.37 5.70
C GLN A 369 13.37 -18.71 6.27
N ASP A 370 13.26 -17.38 6.24
CA ASP A 370 12.09 -16.64 6.76
C ASP A 370 10.83 -16.99 5.95
N PHE A 371 10.93 -16.99 4.61
CA PHE A 371 9.86 -17.47 3.73
C PHE A 371 9.40 -18.89 4.08
N ARG A 372 10.34 -19.82 4.27
CA ARG A 372 10.03 -21.22 4.61
C ARG A 372 9.38 -21.36 5.99
N GLN A 373 9.79 -20.57 6.98
CA GLN A 373 9.18 -20.59 8.32
C GLN A 373 7.72 -20.11 8.31
N VAL A 374 7.38 -19.15 7.47
CA VAL A 374 5.98 -18.70 7.30
C VAL A 374 5.17 -19.74 6.52
N LEU A 375 5.69 -20.25 5.41
CA LEU A 375 5.01 -21.29 4.61
C LEU A 375 4.72 -22.56 5.44
N GLN A 376 5.67 -23.00 6.28
CA GLN A 376 5.49 -24.15 7.19
C GLN A 376 4.38 -23.94 8.24
N ARG A 377 4.00 -22.70 8.56
CA ARG A 377 2.86 -22.40 9.45
C ARG A 377 1.55 -22.22 8.69
N MET A 378 1.62 -21.71 7.46
CA MET A 378 0.43 -21.48 6.64
C MET A 378 -0.11 -22.76 6.01
N GLN A 379 0.77 -23.61 5.46
CA GLN A 379 0.38 -24.78 4.67
C GLN A 379 -0.60 -25.72 5.42
N PRO A 380 -0.34 -26.15 6.68
CA PRO A 380 -1.24 -27.05 7.41
C PRO A 380 -2.69 -26.54 7.49
N HIS A 381 -2.87 -25.22 7.61
CA HIS A 381 -4.19 -24.60 7.67
C HIS A 381 -4.81 -24.45 6.28
N VAL A 382 -4.05 -24.08 5.25
CA VAL A 382 -4.53 -23.93 3.86
C VAL A 382 -4.99 -25.28 3.32
N ASP A 383 -4.21 -26.35 3.53
CA ASP A 383 -4.54 -27.70 3.12
C ASP A 383 -5.83 -28.19 3.82
N SER A 384 -5.98 -27.94 5.13
CA SER A 384 -7.22 -28.18 5.88
C SER A 384 -8.43 -27.40 5.35
N TYR A 385 -8.25 -26.13 4.94
CA TYR A 385 -9.36 -25.33 4.40
C TYR A 385 -9.81 -25.80 3.03
N GLN A 386 -8.88 -26.27 2.19
CA GLN A 386 -9.22 -26.84 0.88
C GLN A 386 -9.99 -28.16 1.04
N MET A 387 -9.58 -29.04 1.96
CA MET A 387 -10.39 -30.22 2.33
C MET A 387 -11.76 -29.85 2.90
N LEU A 388 -11.86 -28.76 3.67
CA LEU A 388 -13.15 -28.28 4.20
C LEU A 388 -14.10 -27.84 3.06
N LEU A 389 -13.59 -27.12 2.06
CA LEU A 389 -14.37 -26.73 0.87
C LEU A 389 -14.84 -27.94 0.06
N GLU A 390 -14.05 -29.00 -0.01
CA GLU A 390 -14.38 -30.23 -0.75
C GLU A 390 -15.36 -31.16 -0.01
N THR A 391 -15.46 -31.03 1.32
CA THR A 391 -16.25 -31.93 2.18
C THR A 391 -17.50 -31.29 2.80
N HIS A 392 -17.56 -29.96 2.91
CA HIS A 392 -18.62 -29.25 3.63
C HIS A 392 -19.14 -28.03 2.86
N SER A 393 -20.46 -27.83 2.81
CA SER A 393 -21.07 -26.65 2.19
C SER A 393 -20.78 -25.38 3.00
N CYS A 394 -19.79 -24.60 2.56
CA CYS A 394 -19.40 -23.33 3.19
C CYS A 394 -20.31 -22.17 2.75
N SER A 395 -20.37 -21.10 3.56
CA SER A 395 -21.03 -19.85 3.17
C SER A 395 -20.17 -19.07 2.15
N PRO A 396 -20.76 -18.28 1.22
CA PRO A 396 -19.97 -17.53 0.23
C PRO A 396 -18.87 -16.64 0.84
N VAL A 397 -19.13 -16.04 2.01
CA VAL A 397 -18.15 -15.24 2.77
C VAL A 397 -16.95 -16.09 3.22
N ILE A 398 -17.19 -17.31 3.70
CA ILE A 398 -16.12 -18.23 4.09
C ILE A 398 -15.32 -18.71 2.87
N ILE A 399 -15.99 -19.03 1.75
CA ILE A 399 -15.31 -19.39 0.48
C ILE A 399 -14.41 -18.23 0.02
N PHE A 400 -14.93 -17.00 0.06
CA PHE A 400 -14.18 -15.79 -0.25
C PHE A 400 -12.91 -15.66 0.60
N HIS A 401 -13.01 -15.77 1.92
CA HIS A 401 -11.84 -15.65 2.79
C HIS A 401 -10.84 -16.81 2.65
N ILE A 402 -11.28 -18.05 2.45
CA ILE A 402 -10.39 -19.19 2.20
C ILE A 402 -9.59 -18.97 0.91
N LYS A 403 -10.25 -18.59 -0.19
CA LYS A 403 -9.55 -18.31 -1.46
C LYS A 403 -8.68 -17.05 -1.39
N TRP A 404 -9.03 -16.05 -0.58
CA TRP A 404 -8.20 -14.86 -0.33
C TRP A 404 -6.91 -15.17 0.44
N ILE A 405 -6.97 -16.03 1.47
CA ILE A 405 -5.76 -16.47 2.18
C ILE A 405 -4.93 -17.46 1.35
N ALA A 406 -5.56 -18.32 0.54
CA ALA A 406 -4.87 -19.17 -0.44
C ALA A 406 -4.07 -18.35 -1.46
N ALA A 407 -4.68 -17.32 -2.07
CA ALA A 407 -3.96 -16.37 -2.95
C ALA A 407 -2.75 -15.72 -2.25
N THR A 408 -2.85 -15.48 -0.94
CA THR A 408 -1.78 -14.87 -0.15
C THR A 408 -0.66 -15.87 0.19
N TYR A 409 -1.00 -17.12 0.49
CA TYR A 409 -0.05 -18.23 0.60
C TYR A 409 0.72 -18.43 -0.71
N MET A 410 0.03 -18.48 -1.85
CA MET A 410 0.63 -18.65 -3.18
C MET A 410 1.56 -17.49 -3.56
N GLN A 411 1.23 -16.26 -3.15
CA GLN A 411 2.12 -15.11 -3.31
C GLN A 411 3.45 -15.32 -2.55
N ILE A 412 3.41 -15.83 -1.32
CA ILE A 412 4.58 -16.11 -0.49
C ILE A 412 5.36 -17.32 -1.05
N GLU A 413 4.67 -18.37 -1.53
CA GLU A 413 5.26 -19.54 -2.19
C GLU A 413 6.06 -19.10 -3.42
N ALA A 414 5.44 -18.34 -4.32
CA ALA A 414 6.08 -17.88 -5.55
C ALA A 414 7.27 -16.93 -5.28
N MET A 415 7.19 -16.09 -4.24
CA MET A 415 8.32 -15.27 -3.78
C MET A 415 9.49 -16.15 -3.30
N ALA A 416 9.22 -17.18 -2.50
CA ALA A 416 10.22 -18.12 -2.01
C ALA A 416 10.86 -18.93 -3.14
N ASN A 417 10.05 -19.50 -4.04
CA ASN A 417 10.51 -20.31 -5.16
C ASN A 417 11.31 -19.51 -6.17
N SER A 418 10.95 -18.24 -6.39
CA SER A 418 11.72 -17.30 -7.21
C SER A 418 13.07 -16.99 -6.55
N LYS A 419 13.09 -16.65 -5.25
CA LYS A 419 14.33 -16.37 -4.50
C LYS A 419 15.24 -17.60 -4.35
N GLN A 420 14.71 -18.81 -4.45
CA GLN A 420 15.48 -20.06 -4.52
C GLN A 420 16.04 -20.34 -5.93
N SER A 421 15.36 -19.90 -6.99
CA SER A 421 15.62 -20.34 -8.38
C SER A 421 16.28 -19.29 -9.28
N TRP A 422 16.36 -18.04 -8.87
CA TRP A 422 16.72 -16.91 -9.74
C TRP A 422 18.09 -17.00 -10.43
N MET A 423 19.06 -17.65 -9.80
CA MET A 423 20.39 -17.93 -10.37
C MET A 423 20.37 -18.92 -11.55
N THR A 424 19.22 -19.50 -11.89
CA THR A 424 19.03 -20.43 -13.00
C THR A 424 17.82 -19.99 -13.85
N PRO A 425 18.02 -19.22 -14.94
CA PRO A 425 16.95 -18.66 -15.77
C PRO A 425 15.86 -19.66 -16.17
N SER A 426 16.23 -20.88 -16.55
CA SER A 426 15.27 -21.93 -16.94
C SER A 426 14.37 -22.40 -15.79
N ARG A 427 14.86 -22.38 -14.53
CA ARG A 427 14.04 -22.68 -13.35
C ARG A 427 13.16 -21.49 -12.97
N LEU A 428 13.71 -20.27 -13.04
CA LEU A 428 12.93 -19.05 -12.81
C LEU A 428 11.76 -18.94 -13.81
N PHE A 429 11.98 -19.30 -15.08
CA PHE A 429 10.92 -19.36 -16.10
C PHE A 429 9.78 -20.30 -15.69
N ILE A 430 10.12 -21.53 -15.28
CA ILE A 430 9.13 -22.53 -14.84
C ILE A 430 8.36 -22.03 -13.61
N VAL A 431 9.03 -21.44 -12.61
CA VAL A 431 8.38 -20.91 -11.40
C VAL A 431 7.35 -19.82 -11.72
N VAL A 432 7.66 -18.92 -12.67
CA VAL A 432 6.72 -17.85 -13.06
C VAL A 432 5.53 -18.41 -13.84
N GLU A 433 5.78 -19.36 -14.76
CA GLU A 433 4.72 -20.00 -15.55
C GLU A 433 3.80 -20.89 -14.70
N GLU A 434 4.36 -21.65 -13.75
CA GLU A 434 3.61 -22.46 -12.79
C GLU A 434 2.77 -21.59 -11.84
N GLY A 435 3.35 -20.48 -11.35
CA GLY A 435 2.64 -19.51 -10.52
C GLY A 435 1.42 -18.90 -11.22
N GLU A 436 1.53 -18.59 -12.52
CA GLU A 436 0.37 -18.16 -13.32
C GLU A 436 -0.67 -19.27 -13.47
N LYS A 437 -0.26 -20.48 -13.89
CA LYS A 437 -1.16 -21.62 -14.08
C LYS A 437 -1.94 -21.97 -12.82
N LYS A 438 -1.27 -22.01 -11.66
CA LYS A 438 -1.88 -22.22 -10.34
C LYS A 438 -2.92 -21.13 -10.02
N CYS A 439 -2.58 -19.85 -10.19
CA CYS A 439 -3.51 -18.75 -9.90
C CYS A 439 -4.76 -18.77 -10.79
N LEU A 440 -4.63 -19.11 -12.08
CA LEU A 440 -5.76 -19.20 -12.99
C LEU A 440 -6.67 -20.42 -12.67
N ALA A 441 -6.09 -21.54 -12.23
CA ALA A 441 -6.87 -22.68 -11.73
C ALA A 441 -7.69 -22.31 -10.48
N GLU A 442 -7.10 -21.55 -9.56
CA GLU A 442 -7.79 -21.08 -8.34
C GLU A 442 -8.91 -20.06 -8.62
N VAL A 443 -8.77 -19.21 -9.65
CA VAL A 443 -9.87 -18.35 -10.12
C VAL A 443 -11.05 -19.21 -10.58
N ASN A 444 -10.81 -20.25 -11.39
CA ASN A 444 -11.87 -21.15 -11.85
C ASN A 444 -12.50 -21.95 -10.69
N SER A 445 -11.70 -22.43 -9.74
CA SER A 445 -12.18 -23.08 -8.51
C SER A 445 -13.07 -22.16 -7.68
N ALA A 446 -12.70 -20.89 -7.53
CA ALA A 446 -13.49 -19.89 -6.83
C ALA A 446 -14.85 -19.62 -7.52
N TYR A 447 -14.86 -19.48 -8.85
CA TYR A 447 -16.10 -19.34 -9.62
C TYR A 447 -17.04 -20.53 -9.43
N GLN A 448 -16.52 -21.76 -9.50
CA GLN A 448 -17.31 -22.97 -9.29
C GLN A 448 -17.91 -23.01 -7.87
N LEU A 449 -17.07 -22.91 -6.83
CA LEU A 449 -17.51 -23.02 -5.43
C LEU A 449 -18.52 -21.92 -5.04
N LEU A 450 -18.33 -20.69 -5.49
CA LEU A 450 -19.27 -19.60 -5.25
C LEU A 450 -20.58 -19.77 -6.02
N SER A 451 -20.55 -20.39 -7.21
CA SER A 451 -21.76 -20.74 -7.97
C SER A 451 -22.51 -21.95 -7.36
N GLU A 452 -21.81 -22.90 -6.76
CA GLU A 452 -22.43 -24.04 -6.06
C GLU A 452 -23.04 -23.61 -4.71
N ALA A 453 -22.46 -22.60 -4.07
CA ALA A 453 -23.04 -21.94 -2.90
C ALA A 453 -24.24 -21.01 -3.24
N ALA A 454 -24.58 -20.85 -4.53
CA ALA A 454 -25.67 -19.99 -4.99
C ALA A 454 -27.06 -20.60 -4.73
N LYS A 455 -27.63 -20.31 -3.56
CA LYS A 455 -29.09 -20.38 -3.35
C LYS A 455 -29.72 -19.09 -3.85
N ASP A 456 -30.90 -19.18 -4.46
CA ASP A 456 -31.44 -18.21 -5.45
C ASP A 456 -31.42 -16.73 -5.05
N ALA A 457 -31.43 -16.41 -3.75
CA ALA A 457 -31.50 -15.05 -3.23
C ALA A 457 -30.17 -14.25 -3.20
N ARG A 458 -29.01 -14.82 -3.54
CA ARG A 458 -27.67 -14.20 -3.29
C ARG A 458 -26.77 -13.94 -4.51
N GLN A 459 -27.29 -14.02 -5.73
CA GLN A 459 -26.47 -13.88 -6.97
C GLN A 459 -25.54 -12.65 -6.99
N ASN A 460 -26.00 -11.49 -6.53
CA ASN A 460 -25.18 -10.27 -6.48
C ASN A 460 -23.98 -10.35 -5.54
N GLU A 461 -24.09 -11.02 -4.38
CA GLU A 461 -22.97 -11.20 -3.45
C GLU A 461 -21.88 -12.09 -4.06
N ILE A 462 -22.30 -13.10 -4.81
CA ILE A 462 -21.42 -14.06 -5.50
C ILE A 462 -20.65 -13.39 -6.63
N ILE A 463 -21.31 -12.59 -7.48
CA ILE A 463 -20.65 -11.81 -8.54
C ILE A 463 -19.57 -10.88 -7.96
N ILE A 464 -19.87 -10.23 -6.83
CA ILE A 464 -18.94 -9.38 -6.09
C ILE A 464 -17.73 -10.17 -5.57
N MET A 465 -17.97 -11.29 -4.88
CA MET A 465 -16.90 -12.12 -4.30
C MET A 465 -15.99 -12.71 -5.39
N SER A 466 -16.56 -13.26 -6.47
CA SER A 466 -15.78 -13.81 -7.58
C SER A 466 -14.92 -12.74 -8.25
N SER A 467 -15.46 -11.55 -8.51
CA SER A 467 -14.71 -10.46 -9.16
C SER A 467 -13.61 -9.88 -8.28
N LEU A 468 -13.81 -9.86 -6.96
CA LEU A 468 -12.76 -9.49 -5.99
C LEU A 468 -11.66 -10.57 -5.86
N LEU A 469 -12.01 -11.85 -5.96
CA LEU A 469 -11.02 -12.93 -6.02
C LEU A 469 -10.24 -12.93 -7.34
N GLU A 470 -10.90 -12.73 -8.48
CA GLU A 470 -10.23 -12.57 -9.77
C GLU A 470 -9.25 -11.38 -9.74
N LEU A 471 -9.65 -10.25 -9.15
CA LEU A 471 -8.77 -9.10 -8.92
C LEU A 471 -7.56 -9.48 -8.05
N ARG A 472 -7.78 -10.23 -6.95
CA ARG A 472 -6.72 -10.67 -6.03
C ARG A 472 -5.74 -11.64 -6.69
N PHE A 473 -6.22 -12.65 -7.41
CA PHE A 473 -5.36 -13.63 -8.09
C PHE A 473 -4.60 -13.01 -9.26
N ASN A 474 -5.21 -12.16 -10.08
CA ASN A 474 -4.48 -11.45 -11.13
C ASN A 474 -3.39 -10.52 -10.56
N ALA A 475 -3.64 -9.87 -9.41
CA ALA A 475 -2.61 -9.12 -8.69
C ALA A 475 -1.46 -10.01 -8.17
N VAL A 476 -1.71 -11.28 -7.83
CA VAL A 476 -0.64 -12.25 -7.54
C VAL A 476 0.14 -12.58 -8.82
N ILE A 477 -0.53 -12.90 -9.93
CA ILE A 477 0.12 -13.20 -11.23
C ILE A 477 1.06 -12.04 -11.65
N ALA A 478 0.60 -10.79 -11.56
CA ALA A 478 1.44 -9.64 -11.88
C ALA A 478 2.65 -9.49 -10.93
N LYS A 479 2.52 -9.82 -9.65
CA LYS A 479 3.67 -9.83 -8.72
C LYS A 479 4.67 -10.93 -9.06
N VAL A 480 4.21 -12.12 -9.44
CA VAL A 480 5.09 -13.22 -9.86
C VAL A 480 5.82 -12.86 -11.17
N TYR A 481 5.12 -12.28 -12.16
CA TYR A 481 5.71 -11.74 -13.38
C TYR A 481 6.77 -10.66 -13.08
N GLY A 482 6.40 -9.64 -12.29
CA GLY A 482 7.30 -8.53 -11.94
C GLY A 482 8.54 -8.98 -11.17
N LEU A 483 8.39 -9.93 -10.25
CA LEU A 483 9.49 -10.53 -9.50
C LEU A 483 10.40 -11.40 -10.40
N GLY A 484 9.82 -12.13 -11.35
CA GLY A 484 10.58 -12.86 -12.36
C GLY A 484 11.40 -11.92 -13.25
N LEU A 485 10.79 -10.84 -13.74
CA LEU A 485 11.44 -9.79 -14.54
C LEU A 485 12.53 -9.05 -13.76
N PHE A 486 12.34 -8.85 -12.45
CA PHE A 486 13.38 -8.34 -11.55
C PHE A 486 14.58 -9.30 -11.50
N TYR A 487 14.31 -10.57 -11.15
CA TYR A 487 15.35 -11.57 -10.92
C TYR A 487 16.18 -11.91 -12.17
N ILE A 488 15.56 -12.04 -13.35
CA ILE A 488 16.28 -12.32 -14.60
C ILE A 488 17.21 -11.17 -15.01
N SER A 489 16.84 -9.94 -14.63
CA SER A 489 17.60 -8.72 -14.93
C SER A 489 18.78 -8.55 -13.99
N VAL A 490 18.62 -8.81 -12.68
CA VAL A 490 19.76 -8.90 -11.74
C VAL A 490 20.70 -10.05 -12.10
N TRP A 491 20.18 -11.17 -12.63
CA TRP A 491 21.01 -12.27 -13.13
C TRP A 491 21.91 -11.83 -14.30
N LYS A 492 21.34 -11.20 -15.34
CA LYS A 492 22.11 -10.68 -16.49
C LYS A 492 23.18 -9.67 -16.03
N ALA A 493 22.83 -8.78 -15.09
CA ALA A 493 23.71 -7.73 -14.57
C ALA A 493 24.96 -8.27 -13.86
N ARG A 494 24.87 -9.51 -13.36
CA ARG A 494 25.99 -10.23 -12.72
C ARG A 494 26.78 -11.07 -13.70
N MET A 495 26.17 -11.56 -14.79
CA MET A 495 26.88 -12.27 -15.86
C MET A 495 27.71 -11.32 -16.73
N GLU A 496 27.35 -10.03 -16.78
CA GLU A 496 28.07 -8.97 -17.52
C GLU A 496 29.28 -8.40 -16.78
N LYS A 497 29.52 -8.77 -15.52
CA LYS A 497 30.66 -8.30 -14.71
C LYS A 497 31.79 -9.32 -14.73
N ASP A 498 33.03 -8.87 -14.94
CA ASP A 498 34.25 -9.69 -15.10
C ASP A 498 34.47 -10.76 -14.02
N ARG A 499 33.87 -10.57 -12.83
CA ARG A 499 33.83 -11.57 -11.75
C ARG A 499 32.38 -11.73 -11.27
N PRO A 500 31.60 -12.68 -11.83
CA PRO A 500 30.21 -12.88 -11.43
C PRO A 500 30.10 -13.28 -9.95
N ARG A 501 29.39 -12.46 -9.15
CA ARG A 501 29.12 -12.73 -7.73
C ARG A 501 28.29 -14.01 -7.58
N LYS A 502 28.83 -15.00 -6.86
CA LYS A 502 28.16 -16.28 -6.55
C LYS A 502 27.21 -16.24 -5.33
N SER A 503 27.18 -15.14 -4.56
CA SER A 503 26.23 -14.99 -3.44
C SER A 503 24.79 -14.95 -3.94
N THR A 504 23.85 -15.57 -3.23
CA THR A 504 22.41 -15.52 -3.55
C THR A 504 21.71 -14.27 -2.99
N GLU A 505 22.37 -13.54 -2.09
CA GLU A 505 21.94 -12.22 -1.62
C GLU A 505 22.04 -11.20 -2.76
N ILE A 506 21.11 -10.25 -2.84
CA ILE A 506 21.12 -9.14 -3.81
C ILE A 506 21.24 -7.85 -3.01
N HIS A 507 22.26 -7.05 -3.33
CA HIS A 507 22.46 -5.76 -2.68
C HIS A 507 21.65 -4.64 -3.37
N PRO A 508 21.32 -3.53 -2.66
CA PRO A 508 20.59 -2.41 -3.26
C PRO A 508 21.25 -1.83 -4.53
N ASP A 509 22.58 -1.77 -4.59
CA ASP A 509 23.32 -1.32 -5.79
C ASP A 509 23.06 -2.20 -7.02
N GLU A 510 22.82 -3.49 -6.84
CA GLU A 510 22.53 -4.43 -7.93
C GLU A 510 21.08 -4.34 -8.40
N ALA A 511 20.16 -4.05 -7.48
CA ALA A 511 18.78 -3.68 -7.82
C ALA A 511 18.73 -2.35 -8.61
N SER A 512 19.67 -1.41 -8.36
CA SER A 512 19.75 -0.13 -9.08
C SER A 512 20.05 -0.29 -10.56
N GLN A 513 21.00 -1.18 -10.87
CA GLN A 513 21.53 -1.41 -12.20
C GLN A 513 20.62 -2.30 -13.03
N MET A 514 19.53 -2.83 -12.47
CA MET A 514 18.49 -3.56 -13.21
C MET A 514 17.92 -2.70 -14.35
N GLY A 515 17.64 -1.42 -14.05
CA GLY A 515 17.28 -0.39 -15.01
C GLY A 515 18.42 0.04 -15.94
N ASN A 516 19.63 -0.52 -15.80
CA ASN A 516 20.77 -0.37 -16.74
C ASN A 516 21.24 -1.74 -17.37
N THR A 517 20.64 -2.88 -16.98
CA THR A 517 20.64 -4.22 -17.63
C THR A 517 19.37 -4.63 -18.48
N VAL A 518 18.22 -3.95 -18.32
CA VAL A 518 17.20 -3.43 -19.35
C VAL A 518 17.50 -2.23 -20.54
N ILE A 519 19.08 -0.48 -20.79
CA ILE A 519 19.97 0.36 -21.71
C ILE A 519 20.94 -0.41 -22.62
N ASN A 520 21.77 -1.26 -22.01
CA ASN A 520 22.79 -2.07 -22.67
C ASN A 520 22.21 -3.26 -23.46
N SER A 521 21.77 -4.35 -22.81
CA SER A 521 21.28 -5.60 -23.46
C SER A 521 20.46 -5.41 -24.76
N MET A 522 19.37 -4.64 -24.75
CA MET A 522 18.52 -4.44 -25.93
C MET A 522 19.18 -3.59 -27.05
N MET A 523 20.21 -2.80 -26.75
CA MET A 523 20.94 -1.99 -27.73
C MET A 523 22.24 -2.66 -28.22
N THR A 524 22.83 -3.57 -27.43
CA THR A 524 24.17 -4.12 -27.69
C THR A 524 24.18 -5.60 -28.09
N ILE A 525 23.11 -6.37 -27.85
CA ILE A 525 23.05 -7.78 -28.23
C ILE A 525 22.79 -7.90 -29.75
N PRO A 526 23.70 -8.52 -30.54
CA PRO A 526 23.47 -8.75 -31.96
C PRO A 526 22.43 -9.85 -32.20
N ASP A 527 21.81 -9.87 -33.39
CA ASP A 527 20.72 -10.81 -33.74
C ASP A 527 21.07 -12.30 -33.55
N SER A 528 22.35 -12.65 -33.63
CA SER A 528 22.88 -13.98 -33.35
C SER A 528 22.66 -14.48 -31.91
N GLU A 529 22.45 -13.58 -30.96
CA GLU A 529 22.18 -13.89 -29.54
C GLU A 529 20.68 -13.76 -29.16
N SER A 530 19.81 -13.56 -30.15
CA SER A 530 18.35 -13.49 -29.99
C SER A 530 17.71 -14.71 -29.31
N GLU A 531 18.42 -15.84 -29.30
CA GLU A 531 18.04 -17.11 -28.66
C GLU A 531 18.46 -17.24 -27.18
N SER A 532 19.10 -16.22 -26.59
CA SER A 532 19.55 -16.23 -25.20
C SER A 532 18.40 -16.38 -24.18
N HIS A 533 18.66 -17.04 -23.04
CA HIS A 533 17.67 -17.23 -21.98
C HIS A 533 17.07 -15.91 -21.47
N PHE A 534 17.88 -14.84 -21.43
CA PHE A 534 17.45 -13.50 -21.04
C PHE A 534 16.41 -12.93 -22.01
N LEU A 535 16.71 -12.90 -23.32
CA LEU A 535 15.79 -12.38 -24.33
C LEU A 535 14.52 -13.24 -24.47
N LYS A 536 14.62 -14.57 -24.34
CA LYS A 536 13.44 -15.46 -24.29
C LYS A 536 12.53 -15.17 -23.11
N PHE A 537 13.09 -14.87 -21.94
CA PHE A 537 12.32 -14.50 -20.75
C PHE A 537 11.62 -13.14 -20.94
N LEU A 538 12.33 -12.13 -21.46
CA LEU A 538 11.74 -10.82 -21.75
C LEU A 538 10.65 -10.89 -22.84
N ARG A 539 10.86 -11.69 -23.90
CA ARG A 539 9.84 -11.96 -24.93
C ARG A 539 8.56 -12.53 -24.32
N HIS A 540 8.67 -13.55 -23.47
CA HIS A 540 7.50 -14.25 -22.93
C HIS A 540 6.77 -13.44 -21.84
N PHE A 541 7.50 -12.92 -20.86
CA PHE A 541 6.89 -12.26 -19.69
C PHE A 541 6.89 -10.73 -19.80
N GLY A 542 7.96 -10.12 -20.31
CA GLY A 542 8.12 -8.67 -20.41
C GLY A 542 7.23 -8.03 -21.48
N GLY A 543 6.94 -8.76 -22.56
CA GLY A 543 5.92 -8.36 -23.55
C GLY A 543 4.52 -8.29 -22.95
N ARG A 544 4.12 -9.32 -22.18
CA ARG A 544 2.77 -9.48 -21.60
C ARG A 544 2.52 -8.68 -20.32
N TYR A 545 3.57 -8.37 -19.55
CA TYR A 545 3.44 -7.75 -18.22
C TYR A 545 2.62 -6.44 -18.23
N PRO A 546 2.84 -5.47 -19.14
CA PRO A 546 2.03 -4.24 -19.18
C PRO A 546 0.54 -4.49 -19.42
N ASP A 547 0.17 -5.48 -20.23
CA ASP A 547 -1.24 -5.81 -20.49
C ASP A 547 -1.88 -6.58 -19.32
N LYS A 548 -1.10 -7.38 -18.57
CA LYS A 548 -1.54 -7.93 -17.27
C LYS A 548 -1.82 -6.81 -16.25
N LEU A 549 -0.94 -5.80 -16.16
CA LEU A 549 -1.18 -4.62 -15.30
C LEU A 549 -2.46 -3.88 -15.70
N LEU A 550 -2.69 -3.68 -17.02
CA LEU A 550 -3.91 -3.07 -17.55
C LEU A 550 -5.19 -3.86 -17.22
N GLY A 551 -5.14 -5.19 -17.31
CA GLY A 551 -6.28 -6.05 -16.94
C GLY A 551 -6.70 -5.88 -15.49
N ILE A 552 -5.74 -5.77 -14.56
CA ILE A 552 -6.02 -5.55 -13.13
C ILE A 552 -6.64 -4.16 -12.89
N LEU A 553 -6.18 -3.12 -13.59
CA LEU A 553 -6.79 -1.79 -13.49
C LEU A 553 -8.23 -1.79 -14.01
N ALA A 554 -8.51 -2.46 -15.13
CA ALA A 554 -9.87 -2.61 -15.64
C ALA A 554 -10.76 -3.38 -14.65
N LYS A 555 -10.27 -4.47 -14.06
CA LYS A 555 -11.00 -5.25 -13.04
C LYS A 555 -11.24 -4.45 -11.75
N PHE A 556 -10.32 -3.57 -11.36
CA PHE A 556 -10.54 -2.67 -10.23
C PHE A 556 -11.68 -1.67 -10.50
N VAL A 557 -11.75 -1.11 -11.72
CA VAL A 557 -12.85 -0.22 -12.12
C VAL A 557 -14.20 -0.97 -12.16
N GLU A 558 -14.21 -2.20 -12.67
CA GLU A 558 -15.39 -3.09 -12.62
C GLU A 558 -15.89 -3.27 -11.18
N CYS A 559 -15.02 -3.73 -10.27
CA CYS A 559 -15.33 -3.89 -8.85
C CYS A 559 -15.77 -2.57 -8.18
N ALA A 560 -15.21 -1.43 -8.59
CA ALA A 560 -15.58 -0.13 -8.04
C ALA A 560 -16.98 0.37 -8.44
N SER A 561 -17.58 -0.20 -9.49
CA SER A 561 -18.98 0.07 -9.85
C SER A 561 -20.01 -0.69 -8.98
N MET A 562 -19.57 -1.72 -8.25
CA MET A 562 -20.44 -2.67 -7.57
C MET A 562 -21.07 -2.12 -6.27
N LYS A 563 -22.17 -2.75 -5.85
CA LYS A 563 -22.94 -2.37 -4.66
C LYS A 563 -23.30 -3.57 -3.77
N LEU A 564 -22.84 -3.57 -2.52
CA LEU A 564 -23.13 -4.60 -1.53
C LEU A 564 -24.20 -4.09 -0.55
N GLY A 565 -25.37 -4.74 -0.51
CA GLY A 565 -26.53 -4.25 0.26
C GLY A 565 -27.03 -2.87 -0.20
N GLY A 566 -26.77 -2.48 -1.45
CA GLY A 566 -27.04 -1.14 -1.99
C GLY A 566 -25.93 -0.10 -1.76
N ASN A 567 -24.98 -0.36 -0.84
CA ASN A 567 -23.86 0.53 -0.53
C ASN A 567 -22.78 0.48 -1.63
N GLY A 568 -22.30 1.63 -2.09
CA GLY A 568 -21.21 1.71 -3.09
C GLY A 568 -19.88 1.16 -2.55
N TYR A 569 -19.02 0.66 -3.45
CA TYR A 569 -17.75 0.00 -3.09
C TYR A 569 -16.82 0.86 -2.21
N ILE A 570 -16.20 0.22 -1.22
CA ILE A 570 -15.17 0.81 -0.35
C ILE A 570 -13.99 -0.18 -0.28
N ALA A 571 -12.90 0.13 -0.97
CA ALA A 571 -11.73 -0.73 -1.06
C ALA A 571 -10.83 -0.66 0.19
N PRO A 572 -10.26 -1.76 0.69
CA PRO A 572 -9.17 -1.71 1.67
C PRO A 572 -7.92 -1.02 1.08
N VAL A 573 -7.41 -0.04 1.81
CA VAL A 573 -6.33 0.85 1.39
C VAL A 573 -5.03 0.07 1.15
N ARG A 574 -4.58 -0.75 2.09
CA ARG A 574 -3.29 -1.46 1.94
C ARG A 574 -3.29 -2.52 0.84
N SER A 575 -4.33 -3.36 0.78
CA SER A 575 -4.36 -4.52 -0.12
C SER A 575 -4.87 -4.21 -1.53
N ILE A 576 -5.60 -3.11 -1.73
CA ILE A 576 -6.13 -2.73 -3.05
C ILE A 576 -5.71 -1.31 -3.48
N VAL A 577 -5.92 -0.27 -2.66
CA VAL A 577 -5.66 1.12 -3.12
C VAL A 577 -4.17 1.43 -3.32
N ILE A 578 -3.30 0.94 -2.43
CA ILE A 578 -1.84 1.04 -2.60
C ILE A 578 -1.38 0.15 -3.77
N GLU A 579 -2.02 -1.00 -4.00
CA GLU A 579 -1.71 -1.87 -5.13
C GLU A 579 -2.05 -1.19 -6.46
N VAL A 580 -3.25 -0.63 -6.64
CA VAL A 580 -3.66 0.12 -7.84
C VAL A 580 -2.67 1.24 -8.16
N LEU A 581 -2.22 1.98 -7.15
CA LEU A 581 -1.21 3.02 -7.30
C LEU A 581 0.18 2.46 -7.66
N ASN A 582 0.54 1.28 -7.17
CA ASN A 582 1.76 0.56 -7.56
C ASN A 582 1.71 0.09 -9.02
N LEU A 583 0.60 -0.48 -9.47
CA LEU A 583 0.39 -0.91 -10.85
C LEU A 583 0.51 0.28 -11.82
N CYS A 584 -0.08 1.44 -11.45
CA CYS A 584 0.04 2.67 -12.24
C CYS A 584 1.47 3.22 -12.26
N LYS A 585 2.19 3.24 -11.12
CA LYS A 585 3.62 3.57 -11.05
C LYS A 585 4.42 2.68 -12.03
N ASN A 586 4.23 1.37 -11.95
CA ASN A 586 4.92 0.39 -12.79
C ASN A 586 4.63 0.60 -14.29
N ILE A 587 3.40 1.01 -14.67
CA ILE A 587 3.04 1.35 -16.06
C ILE A 587 3.79 2.61 -16.54
N VAL A 588 3.93 3.64 -15.71
CA VAL A 588 4.72 4.83 -16.06
C VAL A 588 6.20 4.45 -16.24
N GLU A 589 6.77 3.67 -15.32
CA GLU A 589 8.16 3.21 -15.39
C GLU A 589 8.41 2.34 -16.63
N ASN A 590 7.48 1.44 -17.00
CA ASN A 590 7.58 0.63 -18.22
C ASN A 590 7.51 1.47 -19.50
N ASN A 591 6.68 2.53 -19.53
CA ASN A 591 6.64 3.46 -20.66
C ASN A 591 7.89 4.33 -20.76
N LEU A 592 8.41 4.79 -19.61
CA LEU A 592 9.64 5.57 -19.53
C LEU A 592 10.86 4.77 -20.01
N ILE A 593 10.92 3.48 -19.65
CA ILE A 593 11.87 2.50 -20.19
C ILE A 593 11.70 2.37 -21.71
N ARG A 594 10.50 2.05 -22.22
CA ARG A 594 10.27 1.89 -23.68
C ARG A 594 10.57 3.14 -24.49
N PHE A 595 10.19 4.32 -23.98
CA PHE A 595 10.42 5.62 -24.63
C PHE A 595 11.89 5.80 -24.95
N LYS A 596 12.70 5.70 -23.91
CA LYS A 596 14.15 5.83 -24.00
C LYS A 596 14.79 4.69 -24.82
N ALA A 597 14.18 3.50 -24.86
CA ALA A 597 14.66 2.37 -25.66
C ALA A 597 14.51 2.50 -27.16
N SER A 598 13.55 3.29 -27.63
CA SER A 598 13.05 3.14 -29.01
C SER A 598 12.44 4.40 -29.61
N GLY A 599 12.43 5.51 -28.86
CA GLY A 599 11.61 6.69 -29.11
C GLY A 599 10.11 6.49 -28.86
N LYS A 600 9.64 5.25 -28.58
CA LYS A 600 8.22 4.86 -28.63
C LYS A 600 7.67 4.48 -27.26
N LEU A 601 6.40 4.80 -27.02
CA LEU A 601 5.65 4.35 -25.85
C LEU A 601 5.01 2.98 -26.07
N HIS A 602 4.28 2.47 -25.07
CA HIS A 602 3.43 1.30 -25.24
C HIS A 602 2.34 1.56 -26.30
N PRO A 603 2.02 0.62 -27.21
CA PRO A 603 0.92 0.81 -28.18
C PRO A 603 -0.42 1.17 -27.50
N ASN A 604 -0.71 0.52 -26.37
CA ASN A 604 -1.91 0.75 -25.55
C ASN A 604 -1.82 2.01 -24.63
N VAL A 605 -0.96 3.00 -24.90
CA VAL A 605 -0.75 4.16 -23.99
C VAL A 605 -2.02 4.97 -23.75
N ASP A 606 -2.89 5.16 -24.75
CA ASP A 606 -4.15 5.87 -24.55
C ASP A 606 -5.13 5.10 -23.64
N LYS A 607 -5.14 3.76 -23.71
CA LYS A 607 -5.88 2.90 -22.78
C LYS A 607 -5.30 2.94 -21.36
N GLN A 608 -3.98 3.13 -21.22
CA GLN A 608 -3.32 3.32 -19.92
C GLN A 608 -3.73 4.66 -19.29
N LEU A 609 -3.70 5.75 -20.07
CA LEU A 609 -4.13 7.08 -19.64
C LEU A 609 -5.61 7.09 -19.21
N ASP A 610 -6.49 6.50 -20.01
CA ASP A 610 -7.92 6.41 -19.69
C ASP A 610 -8.18 5.59 -18.42
N LEU A 611 -7.56 4.41 -18.27
CA LEU A 611 -7.71 3.58 -17.07
C LEU A 611 -7.13 4.24 -15.81
N PHE A 612 -6.04 5.00 -15.90
CA PHE A 612 -5.54 5.80 -14.77
C PHE A 612 -6.59 6.81 -14.29
N LYS A 613 -7.25 7.49 -15.23
CA LYS A 613 -8.33 8.44 -14.92
C LYS A 613 -9.53 7.72 -14.31
N GLN A 614 -10.02 6.64 -14.92
CA GLN A 614 -11.13 5.85 -14.37
C GLN A 614 -10.83 5.34 -12.94
N CYS A 615 -9.59 4.91 -12.66
CA CYS A 615 -9.16 4.53 -11.31
C CYS A 615 -9.13 5.73 -10.34
N ALA A 616 -8.69 6.91 -10.80
CA ALA A 616 -8.67 8.12 -9.98
C ALA A 616 -10.08 8.63 -9.65
N ASP A 617 -11.00 8.58 -10.61
CA ASP A 617 -12.42 8.94 -10.44
C ASP A 617 -13.15 7.94 -9.52
N ALA A 618 -12.88 6.64 -9.67
CA ALA A 618 -13.40 5.60 -8.77
C ALA A 618 -12.98 5.83 -7.30
N LEU A 619 -11.72 6.22 -7.04
CA LEU A 619 -11.26 6.56 -5.70
C LEU A 619 -11.88 7.85 -5.15
N VAL A 620 -12.30 8.79 -6.00
CA VAL A 620 -13.09 9.96 -5.58
C VAL A 620 -14.53 9.55 -5.22
N ALA A 621 -15.14 8.62 -5.96
CA ALA A 621 -16.48 8.10 -5.69
C ALA A 621 -16.59 7.40 -4.31
N MET A 622 -15.50 6.79 -3.81
CA MET A 622 -15.43 6.24 -2.44
C MET A 622 -15.50 7.30 -1.32
N VAL A 623 -15.43 8.59 -1.65
CA VAL A 623 -15.40 9.71 -0.68
C VAL A 623 -16.51 10.73 -0.92
N SER A 624 -16.92 10.96 -2.17
CA SER A 624 -17.99 11.92 -2.51
C SER A 624 -19.35 11.59 -1.85
N GLN A 625 -19.56 10.34 -1.43
CA GLN A 625 -20.70 9.89 -0.60
C GLN A 625 -20.81 10.64 0.75
N SER A 626 -19.73 11.28 1.21
CA SER A 626 -19.62 11.92 2.53
C SER A 626 -19.91 13.44 2.56
N ARG A 627 -20.26 14.06 1.42
CA ARG A 627 -20.39 15.53 1.24
C ARG A 627 -19.16 16.39 1.62
N ASN A 628 -18.05 15.80 2.07
CA ASN A 628 -16.77 16.51 2.15
C ASN A 628 -16.36 16.93 0.73
N SER A 629 -15.83 18.15 0.57
CA SER A 629 -15.07 18.43 -0.64
C SER A 629 -13.85 17.48 -0.69
N PRO A 630 -13.40 17.02 -1.87
CA PRO A 630 -12.20 16.19 -1.99
C PRO A 630 -11.00 16.84 -1.28
N GLU A 631 -10.91 18.17 -1.33
CA GLU A 631 -9.87 18.93 -0.65
C GLU A 631 -9.98 18.86 0.89
N ALA A 632 -11.17 19.00 1.49
CA ALA A 632 -11.35 18.83 2.93
C ALA A 632 -11.00 17.40 3.39
N ALA A 633 -11.36 16.38 2.60
CA ALA A 633 -11.00 14.99 2.87
C ALA A 633 -9.48 14.74 2.72
N TYR A 634 -8.81 15.39 1.76
CA TYR A 634 -7.35 15.34 1.62
C TYR A 634 -6.64 16.00 2.81
N GLN A 635 -7.15 17.14 3.27
CA GLN A 635 -6.66 17.85 4.45
C GLN A 635 -6.87 17.06 5.74
N SER A 636 -7.93 16.25 5.85
CA SER A 636 -8.12 15.30 6.96
C SER A 636 -7.33 13.99 6.80
N GLY A 637 -6.47 13.88 5.77
CA GLY A 637 -5.60 12.72 5.54
C GLY A 637 -6.29 11.50 4.93
N CYS A 638 -7.34 11.68 4.13
CA CYS A 638 -8.05 10.59 3.45
C CYS A 638 -7.18 9.95 2.35
N MET A 639 -6.98 8.63 2.43
CA MET A 639 -6.12 7.91 1.50
C MET A 639 -6.70 7.74 0.09
N TYR A 640 -8.02 7.65 -0.08
CA TYR A 640 -8.62 7.51 -1.42
C TYR A 640 -8.38 8.78 -2.27
N ILE A 641 -8.62 9.97 -1.71
CA ILE A 641 -8.31 11.23 -2.39
C ILE A 641 -6.80 11.39 -2.58
N ALA A 642 -5.98 10.99 -1.61
CA ALA A 642 -4.53 11.09 -1.76
C ALA A 642 -3.99 10.22 -2.90
N SER A 643 -4.43 8.96 -2.99
CA SER A 643 -4.10 8.08 -4.11
C SER A 643 -4.69 8.59 -5.43
N SER A 644 -5.92 9.15 -5.45
CA SER A 644 -6.48 9.79 -6.65
C SER A 644 -5.65 10.99 -7.13
N LYS A 645 -5.22 11.89 -6.23
CA LYS A 645 -4.30 12.99 -6.58
C LYS A 645 -2.94 12.47 -7.08
N MET A 646 -2.44 11.36 -6.52
CA MET A 646 -1.20 10.74 -6.99
C MET A 646 -1.35 10.03 -8.35
N LEU A 647 -2.49 9.37 -8.62
CA LEU A 647 -2.81 8.81 -9.94
C LEU A 647 -2.90 9.90 -11.00
N ASN A 648 -3.52 11.04 -10.70
CA ASN A 648 -3.52 12.20 -11.59
C ASN A 648 -2.09 12.76 -11.80
N GLY A 649 -1.24 12.76 -10.79
CA GLY A 649 0.19 13.12 -10.95
C GLY A 649 0.99 12.14 -11.84
N LEU A 650 0.63 10.86 -11.86
CA LEU A 650 1.19 9.84 -12.76
C LEU A 650 0.61 9.94 -14.18
N LEU A 651 -0.68 10.27 -14.31
CA LEU A 651 -1.37 10.56 -15.57
C LEU A 651 -0.72 11.77 -16.27
N ASP A 652 -0.50 12.86 -15.53
CA ASP A 652 0.22 14.06 -15.98
C ASP A 652 1.63 13.75 -16.49
N LEU A 653 2.34 12.80 -15.86
CA LEU A 653 3.68 12.37 -16.27
C LEU A 653 3.63 11.52 -17.55
N LEU A 654 2.70 10.58 -17.66
CA LEU A 654 2.53 9.77 -18.87
C LEU A 654 2.05 10.60 -20.07
N HIS A 655 1.21 11.62 -19.85
CA HIS A 655 0.86 12.61 -20.87
C HIS A 655 2.08 13.43 -21.34
N ARG A 656 2.98 13.85 -20.43
CA ARG A 656 4.22 14.53 -20.81
C ARG A 656 5.13 13.64 -21.65
N LEU A 657 5.29 12.38 -21.26
CA LEU A 657 6.05 11.39 -22.05
C LEU A 657 5.41 11.15 -23.43
N LYS A 658 4.07 11.13 -23.53
CA LYS A 658 3.37 11.01 -24.83
C LYS A 658 3.66 12.20 -25.75
N LEU A 659 3.63 13.42 -25.22
CA LEU A 659 3.94 14.64 -25.96
C LEU A 659 5.41 14.65 -26.44
N GLN A 660 6.35 14.22 -25.60
CA GLN A 660 7.76 14.08 -25.97
C GLN A 660 7.95 13.02 -27.08
N ALA A 661 7.26 11.89 -27.02
CA ALA A 661 7.31 10.86 -28.05
C ALA A 661 6.76 11.33 -29.42
N SER A 662 5.71 12.16 -29.44
CA SER A 662 5.26 12.80 -30.70
C SER A 662 6.32 13.73 -31.28
N ILE A 663 6.98 14.57 -30.45
CA ILE A 663 8.03 15.49 -30.92
C ILE A 663 9.21 14.71 -31.52
N VAL A 664 9.68 13.66 -30.84
CA VAL A 664 10.77 12.80 -31.38
C VAL A 664 10.38 12.22 -32.75
N ARG A 665 9.14 11.74 -32.90
CA ARG A 665 8.65 11.18 -34.17
C ARG A 665 8.56 12.23 -35.28
N GLU A 666 8.08 13.44 -34.97
CA GLU A 666 8.01 14.57 -35.92
C GLU A 666 9.39 15.03 -36.38
N TRP A 667 10.40 15.04 -35.50
CA TRP A 667 11.79 15.32 -35.88
C TRP A 667 12.37 14.23 -36.79
N ASP A 668 12.13 12.96 -36.49
CA ASP A 668 12.57 11.82 -37.30
C ASP A 668 11.89 11.81 -38.69
N GLU A 669 10.59 12.10 -38.75
CA GLU A 669 9.82 12.28 -39.99
C GLU A 669 10.34 13.47 -40.82
N THR A 670 10.60 14.62 -40.18
CA THR A 670 11.13 15.82 -40.86
C THR A 670 12.54 15.60 -41.40
N MET A 671 13.43 14.97 -40.62
CA MET A 671 14.79 14.61 -41.08
C MET A 671 14.78 13.59 -42.22
N ARG A 672 13.82 12.65 -42.26
CA ARG A 672 13.65 11.71 -43.39
C ARG A 672 13.14 12.39 -44.66
N VAL A 673 12.32 13.43 -44.53
CA VAL A 673 11.86 14.26 -45.67
C VAL A 673 12.99 15.14 -46.22
N VAL A 674 13.82 15.72 -45.34
CA VAL A 674 14.96 16.59 -45.73
C VAL A 674 16.22 15.76 -45.99
N ASN A 675 16.13 14.84 -46.96
CA ASN A 675 17.28 14.07 -47.47
C ASN A 675 18.22 14.96 -48.30
N PHE A 676 19.09 15.72 -47.63
CA PHE A 676 20.14 16.48 -48.32
C PHE A 676 21.13 15.54 -49.03
N ARG A 677 21.44 15.89 -50.28
CA ARG A 677 22.35 15.12 -51.14
C ARG A 677 23.75 15.08 -50.53
N ALA A 678 24.31 13.88 -50.39
CA ALA A 678 25.52 13.64 -49.63
C ALA A 678 26.72 14.50 -50.08
N TYR A 679 27.13 15.43 -49.20
CA TYR A 679 28.45 16.05 -49.19
C TYR A 679 28.95 16.10 -47.75
N THR A 680 30.26 15.87 -47.59
CA THR A 680 30.93 15.81 -46.29
C THR A 680 31.21 17.20 -45.74
N THR A 681 30.38 17.66 -44.81
CA THR A 681 30.68 18.78 -43.90
C THR A 681 30.13 18.43 -42.52
N GLU A 682 30.67 19.06 -41.47
CA GLU A 682 30.47 18.65 -40.07
C GLU A 682 28.99 18.76 -39.60
N PRO A 683 28.51 17.85 -38.73
CA PRO A 683 27.13 17.83 -38.31
C PRO A 683 26.81 18.99 -37.36
N SER A 684 25.85 19.84 -37.75
CA SER A 684 25.29 20.87 -36.86
C SER A 684 24.57 20.24 -35.67
N THR A 685 24.72 20.85 -34.50
CA THR A 685 24.12 20.39 -33.23
C THR A 685 22.59 20.28 -33.30
N MET A 686 22.07 19.30 -32.56
CA MET A 686 20.65 19.25 -32.17
C MET A 686 20.28 20.51 -31.35
N PRO A 687 18.98 20.90 -31.30
CA PRO A 687 18.54 21.93 -30.35
C PRO A 687 18.81 21.50 -28.91
N ASP A 688 19.18 22.45 -28.04
CA ASP A 688 19.40 22.21 -26.61
C ASP A 688 18.10 21.80 -25.89
N VAL A 689 17.85 20.49 -25.83
CA VAL A 689 16.79 19.91 -24.99
C VAL A 689 17.31 19.79 -23.57
N HIS A 690 17.24 20.88 -22.80
CA HIS A 690 17.72 20.93 -21.41
C HIS A 690 17.04 19.90 -20.48
N PHE A 691 17.69 18.75 -20.33
CA PHE A 691 17.63 17.88 -19.16
C PHE A 691 19.06 17.67 -18.67
N SER A 692 19.35 18.05 -17.41
CA SER A 692 20.64 17.79 -16.78
C SER A 692 20.90 16.28 -16.61
N SER A 693 22.17 15.91 -16.51
CA SER A 693 22.67 14.53 -16.42
C SER A 693 21.98 13.70 -15.33
N PHE A 694 21.92 12.38 -15.52
CA PHE A 694 21.10 11.50 -14.69
C PHE A 694 21.80 10.21 -14.23
N GLU A 695 22.35 10.21 -13.01
CA GLU A 695 22.88 9.01 -12.36
C GLU A 695 22.09 8.63 -11.07
N SER A 696 20.84 8.16 -11.20
CA SER A 696 20.29 7.15 -10.27
C SER A 696 18.95 6.52 -10.69
N TRP A 697 18.96 5.21 -10.91
CA TRP A 697 17.82 4.26 -10.91
C TRP A 697 16.77 4.35 -12.06
N ASN A 698 16.32 3.18 -12.53
CA ASN A 698 15.10 2.90 -13.33
C ASN A 698 14.96 3.59 -14.72
N MET A 699 16.00 3.60 -15.57
CA MET A 699 15.96 4.28 -16.88
C MET A 699 16.57 3.50 -18.06
N TRP A 700 15.76 3.19 -19.08
CA TRP A 700 16.07 3.31 -20.53
C TRP A 700 17.25 4.27 -20.91
N PRO A 701 17.93 4.25 -22.08
CA PRO A 701 19.06 5.15 -22.34
C PRO A 701 18.65 6.58 -22.72
N TYR A 702 19.61 7.47 -22.59
CA TYR A 702 20.04 8.15 -23.81
C TYR A 702 21.47 7.67 -24.11
N PRO A 703 21.86 7.47 -25.38
CA PRO A 703 23.22 7.07 -25.72
C PRO A 703 24.15 8.29 -25.76
N ASP A 704 25.42 8.11 -25.42
CA ASP A 704 26.44 9.12 -25.70
C ASP A 704 27.77 8.51 -26.16
N THR A 705 27.79 8.10 -27.44
CA THR A 705 29.01 8.01 -28.29
C THR A 705 28.59 7.76 -29.74
N MET A 706 29.13 8.51 -30.70
CA MET A 706 28.78 8.32 -32.12
C MET A 706 29.44 7.08 -32.72
N GLY A 707 28.62 6.20 -33.30
CA GLY A 707 29.06 5.04 -34.08
C GLY A 707 27.95 4.57 -35.04
N ARG A 708 27.76 5.28 -36.16
CA ARG A 708 26.60 5.09 -37.06
C ARG A 708 26.70 3.80 -37.90
N ALA A 709 26.25 2.68 -37.36
CA ALA A 709 25.83 1.54 -38.15
C ALA A 709 24.58 1.90 -39.01
N PRO A 710 24.34 1.26 -40.17
CA PRO A 710 23.18 1.54 -41.01
C PRO A 710 21.87 1.12 -40.33
N GLN A 711 20.79 1.85 -40.59
CA GLN A 711 19.45 1.56 -40.06
C GLN A 711 18.94 0.22 -40.60
N SER A 712 18.87 -0.80 -39.76
CA SER A 712 17.91 -1.89 -39.95
C SER A 712 16.49 -1.36 -39.67
N SER A 713 15.50 -1.83 -40.42
CA SER A 713 14.12 -1.32 -40.32
C SER A 713 13.40 -1.80 -39.05
N ASP A 714 13.91 -2.88 -38.47
CA ASP A 714 13.18 -3.75 -37.54
C ASP A 714 13.81 -3.77 -36.14
N ILE A 715 13.87 -2.61 -35.47
CA ILE A 715 14.03 -2.59 -34.01
C ILE A 715 12.76 -3.19 -33.42
N LEU A 716 12.86 -4.44 -32.92
CA LEU A 716 11.74 -5.29 -32.49
C LEU A 716 10.75 -4.55 -31.57
N ASP A 717 9.60 -4.18 -32.13
CA ASP A 717 8.41 -3.90 -31.34
C ASP A 717 7.86 -5.24 -30.83
N TRP A 718 7.94 -5.47 -29.52
CA TRP A 718 7.50 -6.70 -28.88
C TRP A 718 6.03 -7.08 -29.19
N SER A 719 5.19 -6.12 -29.58
CA SER A 719 3.81 -6.40 -30.00
C SER A 719 3.71 -7.02 -31.40
N GLN A 720 4.63 -6.68 -32.31
CA GLN A 720 4.55 -7.05 -33.74
C GLN A 720 5.01 -8.48 -34.04
N LEU A 721 5.66 -9.16 -33.09
CA LEU A 721 5.96 -10.59 -33.16
C LEU A 721 5.00 -11.48 -32.35
N SER A 722 3.99 -10.88 -31.71
CA SER A 722 2.92 -11.64 -31.05
C SER A 722 1.83 -12.11 -32.03
N THR A 723 1.84 -11.63 -33.27
CA THR A 723 0.78 -11.82 -34.28
C THR A 723 1.03 -13.00 -35.25
N THR A 724 2.22 -13.60 -35.26
CA THR A 724 2.61 -14.63 -36.25
C THR A 724 2.60 -16.07 -35.74
N ILE A 725 2.40 -16.31 -34.43
CA ILE A 725 2.15 -17.66 -33.87
C ILE A 725 0.97 -17.64 -32.89
N TRP A 726 -0.18 -17.12 -33.36
CA TRP A 726 -1.54 -17.58 -33.09
C TRP A 726 -2.50 -16.63 -33.81
N GLN A 727 -3.04 -17.06 -34.95
CA GLN A 727 -4.31 -16.50 -35.42
C GLN A 727 -5.41 -17.15 -34.58
N PRO A 728 -6.21 -16.40 -33.79
CA PRO A 728 -7.52 -16.89 -33.42
C PRO A 728 -8.38 -16.90 -34.69
N ASP A 729 -9.11 -17.98 -34.95
CA ASP A 729 -10.17 -17.95 -35.95
C ASP A 729 -11.17 -16.85 -35.59
N PRO A 730 -11.56 -15.96 -36.52
CA PRO A 730 -12.48 -14.85 -36.25
C PRO A 730 -13.95 -15.33 -36.17
N LEU A 731 -14.20 -16.39 -35.38
CA LEU A 731 -15.49 -17.06 -35.20
C LEU A 731 -15.52 -17.97 -33.95
N THR A 732 -15.09 -17.47 -32.80
CA THR A 732 -15.46 -18.04 -31.47
C THR A 732 -15.88 -16.92 -30.52
N ASP A 733 -17.07 -16.39 -30.80
CA ASP A 733 -17.70 -15.36 -29.97
C ASP A 733 -18.05 -15.83 -28.55
N LEU A 734 -18.21 -14.82 -27.70
CA LEU A 734 -18.89 -14.89 -26.41
C LEU A 734 -20.16 -15.77 -26.49
N PRO A 735 -20.32 -16.80 -25.63
CA PRO A 735 -21.64 -17.32 -25.29
C PRO A 735 -22.37 -16.25 -24.48
N SER A 736 -23.00 -15.31 -25.18
CA SER A 736 -23.94 -14.35 -24.63
C SER A 736 -25.24 -15.08 -24.29
N THR A 737 -25.23 -15.82 -23.17
CA THR A 737 -26.33 -16.71 -22.74
C THR A 737 -27.54 -15.93 -22.23
N ALA A 738 -28.19 -15.20 -23.14
CA ALA A 738 -29.56 -14.74 -22.99
C ALA A 738 -30.47 -15.98 -23.01
N MET A 739 -30.71 -16.57 -21.84
CA MET A 739 -31.69 -17.66 -21.71
C MET A 739 -33.08 -17.14 -22.04
N SER A 740 -33.56 -17.49 -23.24
CA SER A 740 -34.93 -17.25 -23.68
C SER A 740 -35.90 -18.10 -22.85
N LEU A 741 -36.61 -17.45 -21.93
CA LEU A 741 -37.68 -18.06 -21.13
C LEU A 741 -38.78 -18.62 -22.04
N PRO A 742 -39.15 -19.91 -21.93
CA PRO A 742 -40.27 -20.48 -22.66
C PRO A 742 -41.61 -20.11 -22.00
N GLY A 743 -42.09 -18.91 -22.32
CA GLY A 743 -43.53 -18.58 -22.37
C GLY A 743 -44.26 -18.27 -21.06
N THR A 744 -44.59 -16.98 -20.88
CA THR A 744 -45.92 -16.57 -20.38
C THR A 744 -46.31 -15.22 -21.00
N THR A 745 -47.54 -15.12 -21.50
CA THR A 745 -48.10 -13.92 -22.16
C THR A 745 -49.20 -13.27 -21.30
N ALA A 746 -48.96 -12.05 -20.82
CA ALA A 746 -49.91 -11.01 -20.38
C ALA A 746 -49.05 -9.77 -19.99
N GLU A 747 -49.29 -8.53 -20.42
CA GLU A 747 -50.44 -7.66 -20.10
C GLU A 747 -50.63 -7.56 -18.57
N PHE A 748 -49.99 -6.61 -17.87
CA PHE A 748 -50.23 -5.16 -17.93
C PHE A 748 -49.07 -4.33 -17.36
#